data_AF-A0A1P8WS08-F1
#
_entry.id   AF-A0A1P8WS08-F1
#
_cell.length_a   1.000
_cell.length_b   1.000
_cell.length_c   1.000
_cell.angle_alpha   90.00
_cell.angle_beta   90.00
_cell.angle_gamma   90.00
#
_symmetry.space_group_name_H-M   'P 1'
#
loop_
_entity.id
_entity.type
_entity.pdbx_description
1 polymer ?
#
loop_
_entity_poly.entity_id
_entity_poly.type
_entity_poly.pdbx_seq_one_letter_code
_entity_poly.pdbx_strand_id
1 'polypeptide(L)'
;MRLVDINVDRFGVLKNASLEDLSPGMTVVYGGNGSGKTTLVSFLRGLLFGYTTDHQGFQVDDSHFGGNVSLKSQGRSLRLSRECNHGISSDLSTKDLASSVAVTTHATQLAPWINETVHQEIFSVGYQEAARFDLLTRLCLDGEGATGNEEEMRRTELAISECVREREGDGVQHGLRQKMADVQRQRDDLRGRLAEMRRVDPTIPPRIAELELQLKRLAAFLAEVEQKITDCEAQIRQLEEVLEQLRRRNVVTLDRRAIEERINSLSQRQQRWASIRESVQRELSGIDGRRSISGSSTDSLTSVRALVARLEQRMDSLLKDGTLQATSATGVNRDLFIEHLRSEVFSLCEHVSHHEAAVQSHEASLESLLAERTLHDADNVDAVIQGQIDALKEELVCSENVLDRDVRSVLTCDSHSHAEFFRPSQRTVHGSVEEIEAQLITLRRRLSDLHRERQSTVDQVRQLEVELAELRLKLKATARLEDIDRVKMQIAQLDAEFELLQQRYNVQQTTEANLRTVLERLRNYRNPGVLELASEYVDRLTDGDCHQLIADSTNSHILAETRQSSHPQKLQQLSRGTRDLAALALRLALIQCRAEDAERCPLILDDVFITADDDAAEAAADLLMDVAADGQQIIFFTCQKDVRELFARRDASVRYLNERPAVAPRVAEVPQPVISAPTPPPVVQPAPKPAPTSDHTNWLFYLEVDNSVEDLSGLTVAEVEAFRASDIETIDELLTMSVDELEARFRQRGYSISRDRIRAWRGQAELASQIPMLRRSDAELLYAAGIQSTVELSRMRPETVFDVVTTFQDTQAGSRFRRSSRSIDRQQAINWSRWSQHSRSLSEARRSRSRFFVGSGDSDSSGRGFDRSSSRLRSRRARISESGTVVRKQRRPSLSTEARRKRDDRQNRRRQRMTRHSSSYRTTKQSNDTDTDTDRELKFYLNRSDDVEAAPSIGPKTAQRLARVGIYTVDDLLNAHATDVADRLDNRRISADTILEWQGQARMVCLVPGLRGHDAQILVACGVTEPEQLAAKRAADLFAIVGPFADTSEGERIVRGGRKPDLEEVTDWISWAQNSRSLSAAA
;
A
#
# COMPACT_ATOMS: atom_id res chain seq x y z
N MET A 1 -10.66 15.16 -52.47
CA MET A 1 -10.13 14.09 -53.32
C MET A 1 -10.87 14.13 -54.66
N ARG A 2 -10.15 14.09 -55.79
CA ARG A 2 -10.71 14.02 -57.14
C ARG A 2 -9.89 13.05 -57.99
N LEU A 3 -10.51 12.10 -58.66
CA LEU A 3 -9.85 11.22 -59.64
C LEU A 3 -9.55 12.03 -60.91
N VAL A 4 -8.42 11.75 -61.55
CA VAL A 4 -7.99 12.38 -62.81
C VAL A 4 -7.88 11.33 -63.90
N ASP A 5 -7.16 10.25 -63.64
CA ASP A 5 -6.95 9.14 -64.59
C ASP A 5 -7.07 7.80 -63.87
N ILE A 6 -7.65 6.81 -64.54
CA ILE A 6 -7.78 5.42 -64.05
C ILE A 6 -7.15 4.49 -65.09
N ASN A 7 -6.16 3.70 -64.69
CA ASN A 7 -5.48 2.71 -65.54
C ASN A 7 -5.62 1.32 -64.92
N VAL A 8 -6.16 0.38 -65.70
CA VAL A 8 -6.31 -1.03 -65.32
C VAL A 8 -5.42 -1.88 -66.22
N ASP A 9 -4.34 -2.39 -65.66
CA ASP A 9 -3.41 -3.27 -66.39
C ASP A 9 -4.10 -4.61 -66.68
N ARG A 10 -4.70 -5.20 -65.64
CA ARG A 10 -5.57 -6.38 -65.74
C ARG A 10 -6.50 -6.47 -64.53
N PHE A 11 -7.81 -6.60 -64.76
CA PHE A 11 -8.80 -6.90 -63.72
C PHE A 11 -10.09 -7.47 -64.35
N GLY A 12 -10.37 -8.76 -64.16
CA GLY A 12 -11.53 -9.43 -64.74
C GLY A 12 -11.60 -9.30 -66.27
N VAL A 13 -12.67 -8.69 -66.78
CA VAL A 13 -12.89 -8.44 -68.22
C VAL A 13 -11.98 -7.32 -68.77
N LEU A 14 -11.45 -6.45 -67.89
CA LEU A 14 -10.64 -5.29 -68.28
C LEU A 14 -9.17 -5.69 -68.44
N LYS A 15 -8.56 -5.37 -69.59
CA LYS A 15 -7.16 -5.64 -69.92
C LYS A 15 -6.58 -4.43 -70.65
N ASN A 16 -5.56 -3.78 -70.08
CA ASN A 16 -4.97 -2.52 -70.56
C ASN A 16 -6.02 -1.43 -70.86
N ALA A 17 -6.97 -1.22 -69.94
CA ALA A 17 -8.03 -0.22 -70.09
C ALA A 17 -7.64 1.07 -69.37
N SER A 18 -7.70 2.22 -70.05
CA SER A 18 -7.53 3.55 -69.44
C SER A 18 -8.79 4.40 -69.58
N LEU A 19 -9.02 5.24 -68.58
CA LEU A 19 -9.97 6.36 -68.57
C LEU A 19 -9.19 7.59 -68.13
N GLU A 20 -8.86 8.42 -69.12
CA GLU A 20 -8.04 9.62 -68.96
C GLU A 20 -8.91 10.89 -68.97
N ASP A 21 -8.40 11.96 -68.35
CA ASP A 21 -9.04 13.27 -68.32
C ASP A 21 -10.49 13.22 -67.77
N LEU A 22 -10.64 12.71 -66.55
CA LEU A 22 -11.92 12.76 -65.81
C LEU A 22 -12.24 14.20 -65.38
N SER A 23 -13.48 14.63 -65.59
CA SER A 23 -13.94 15.96 -65.20
C SER A 23 -13.92 16.12 -63.67
N PRO A 24 -13.54 17.29 -63.12
CA PRO A 24 -13.64 17.56 -61.69
C PRO A 24 -15.09 17.70 -61.19
N GLY A 25 -16.07 17.85 -62.10
CA GLY A 25 -17.51 17.81 -61.83
C GLY A 25 -18.13 16.49 -62.33
N MET A 26 -19.04 16.57 -63.30
CA MET A 26 -19.72 15.41 -63.90
C MET A 26 -18.91 14.76 -65.02
N THR A 27 -18.70 13.45 -64.94
CA THR A 27 -18.22 12.58 -66.02
C THR A 27 -19.20 11.43 -66.26
N VAL A 28 -19.62 11.23 -67.50
CA VAL A 28 -20.51 10.12 -67.90
C VAL A 28 -19.73 9.09 -68.70
N VAL A 29 -19.60 7.87 -68.18
CA VAL A 29 -18.91 6.76 -68.83
C VAL A 29 -19.93 5.82 -69.47
N TYR A 30 -20.05 5.91 -70.79
CA TYR A 30 -20.92 5.06 -71.59
C TYR A 30 -20.22 3.80 -72.06
N GLY A 31 -20.96 2.69 -72.11
CA GLY A 31 -20.52 1.48 -72.81
C GLY A 31 -21.57 0.38 -72.79
N GLY A 32 -21.53 -0.52 -73.78
CA GLY A 32 -22.49 -1.62 -73.91
C GLY A 32 -22.53 -2.57 -72.71
N ASN A 33 -23.54 -3.45 -72.68
CA ASN A 33 -23.60 -4.52 -71.69
C ASN A 33 -22.39 -5.45 -71.84
N GLY A 34 -21.74 -5.78 -70.73
CA GLY A 34 -20.49 -6.55 -70.73
C GLY A 34 -19.20 -5.75 -71.03
N SER A 35 -19.26 -4.43 -71.25
CA SER A 35 -18.05 -3.62 -71.54
C SER A 35 -17.05 -3.48 -70.37
N GLY A 36 -17.44 -3.93 -69.16
CA GLY A 36 -16.61 -3.90 -67.95
C GLY A 36 -16.90 -2.75 -66.97
N LYS A 37 -18.03 -2.03 -67.09
CA LYS A 37 -18.40 -0.91 -66.19
C LYS A 37 -18.37 -1.30 -64.70
N THR A 38 -19.18 -2.28 -64.30
CA THR A 38 -19.22 -2.79 -62.92
C THR A 38 -17.88 -3.40 -62.49
N THR A 39 -17.14 -4.02 -63.43
CA THR A 39 -15.77 -4.52 -63.18
C THR A 39 -14.80 -3.38 -62.83
N LEU A 40 -14.95 -2.21 -63.42
CA LEU A 40 -14.16 -1.01 -63.10
C LEU A 40 -14.53 -0.42 -61.73
N VAL A 41 -15.82 -0.42 -61.37
CA VAL A 41 -16.26 0.00 -60.02
C VAL A 41 -15.67 -0.91 -58.95
N SER A 42 -15.70 -2.23 -59.18
CA SER A 42 -15.05 -3.22 -58.30
C SER A 42 -13.53 -3.06 -58.25
N PHE A 43 -12.87 -2.71 -59.36
CA PHE A 43 -11.45 -2.36 -59.38
C PHE A 43 -11.14 -1.16 -58.47
N LEU A 44 -11.91 -0.07 -58.57
CA LEU A 44 -11.70 1.13 -57.76
C LEU A 44 -11.89 0.86 -56.26
N ARG A 45 -12.93 0.08 -55.89
CA ARG A 45 -13.14 -0.39 -54.51
C ARG A 45 -11.95 -1.22 -54.02
N GLY A 46 -11.53 -2.21 -54.82
CA GLY A 46 -10.41 -3.09 -54.49
C GLY A 46 -9.04 -2.39 -54.40
N LEU A 47 -8.82 -1.35 -55.19
CA LEU A 47 -7.64 -0.49 -55.11
C LEU A 47 -7.61 0.31 -53.80
N LEU A 48 -8.76 0.85 -53.35
CA LEU A 48 -8.84 1.63 -52.11
C LEU A 48 -8.72 0.74 -50.87
N PHE A 49 -9.61 -0.25 -50.70
CA PHE A 49 -9.74 -1.02 -49.45
C PHE A 49 -9.00 -2.37 -49.49
N GLY A 50 -8.83 -2.96 -50.66
CA GLY A 50 -8.18 -4.25 -50.86
C GLY A 50 -9.04 -5.22 -51.66
N TYR A 51 -8.39 -6.15 -52.34
CA TYR A 51 -9.07 -7.18 -53.11
C TYR A 51 -9.38 -8.38 -52.20
N THR A 52 -10.61 -8.46 -51.70
CA THR A 52 -11.11 -9.61 -50.92
C THR A 52 -11.69 -10.68 -51.86
N THR A 53 -11.68 -11.94 -51.42
CA THR A 53 -12.22 -13.09 -52.18
C THR A 53 -13.73 -13.05 -52.35
N ASP A 54 -14.44 -12.24 -51.55
CA ASP A 54 -15.90 -12.12 -51.55
C ASP A 54 -16.43 -11.00 -52.49
N HIS A 55 -15.55 -10.35 -53.27
CA HIS A 55 -15.96 -9.38 -54.31
C HIS A 55 -16.76 -10.09 -55.42
N GLN A 56 -18.08 -10.08 -55.24
CA GLN A 56 -19.10 -10.83 -55.98
C GLN A 56 -18.73 -11.30 -57.40
N GLY A 57 -18.51 -12.61 -57.54
CA GLY A 57 -18.68 -13.32 -58.81
C GLY A 57 -17.50 -13.33 -59.79
N PHE A 58 -16.38 -12.66 -59.49
CA PHE A 58 -15.18 -12.77 -60.32
C PHE A 58 -14.21 -13.82 -59.76
N GLN A 59 -14.20 -15.02 -60.35
CA GLN A 59 -12.99 -15.85 -60.33
C GLN A 59 -11.89 -15.08 -61.07
N VAL A 60 -10.93 -14.55 -60.32
CA VAL A 60 -9.76 -13.92 -60.90
C VAL A 60 -8.76 -15.02 -61.26
N ASP A 61 -9.01 -15.69 -62.39
CA ASP A 61 -8.17 -16.76 -62.96
C ASP A 61 -6.76 -16.26 -63.35
N ASP A 62 -6.56 -14.94 -63.40
CA ASP A 62 -5.28 -14.30 -63.68
C ASP A 62 -4.39 -14.27 -62.41
N SER A 63 -3.22 -14.92 -62.50
CA SER A 63 -2.22 -14.99 -61.41
C SER A 63 -1.62 -13.65 -60.99
N HIS A 64 -1.73 -12.62 -61.86
CA HIS A 64 -1.28 -11.27 -61.63
C HIS A 64 -2.32 -10.28 -62.16
N PHE A 65 -2.78 -9.38 -61.30
CA PHE A 65 -3.79 -8.36 -61.63
C PHE A 65 -3.54 -7.07 -60.83
N GLY A 66 -3.93 -5.92 -61.37
CA GLY A 66 -3.58 -4.63 -60.78
C GLY A 66 -3.84 -3.44 -61.69
N GLY A 67 -3.49 -2.26 -61.17
CA GLY A 67 -3.63 -1.00 -61.86
C GLY A 67 -3.24 0.19 -61.00
N ASN A 68 -3.40 1.39 -61.57
CA ASN A 68 -3.07 2.65 -60.91
C ASN A 68 -4.13 3.73 -61.18
N VAL A 69 -4.32 4.62 -60.21
CA VAL A 69 -5.26 5.74 -60.26
C VAL A 69 -4.51 7.01 -59.91
N SER A 70 -4.56 8.01 -60.79
CA SER A 70 -4.01 9.35 -60.53
C SER A 70 -5.13 10.24 -59.99
N LEU A 71 -4.87 10.94 -58.88
CA LEU A 71 -5.85 11.75 -58.16
C LEU A 71 -5.24 13.05 -57.63
N LYS A 72 -6.10 14.00 -57.27
CA LYS A 72 -5.75 15.22 -56.54
C LYS A 72 -6.40 15.22 -55.16
N SER A 73 -5.60 15.37 -54.10
CA SER A 73 -6.07 15.49 -52.71
C SER A 73 -5.29 16.58 -51.99
N GLN A 74 -5.98 17.44 -51.25
CA GLN A 74 -5.36 18.55 -50.48
C GLN A 74 -4.35 19.40 -51.29
N GLY A 75 -4.64 19.63 -52.58
CA GLY A 75 -3.76 20.36 -53.50
C GLY A 75 -2.54 19.59 -54.03
N ARG A 76 -2.31 18.35 -53.59
CA ARG A 76 -1.25 17.45 -54.08
C ARG A 76 -1.77 16.54 -55.20
N SER A 77 -0.89 16.18 -56.13
CA SER A 77 -1.19 15.20 -57.19
C SER A 77 -0.55 13.87 -56.84
N LEU A 78 -1.38 12.87 -56.51
CA LEU A 78 -0.96 11.57 -56.03
C LEU A 78 -1.29 10.49 -57.08
N ARG A 79 -0.46 9.44 -57.14
CA ARG A 79 -0.78 8.20 -57.83
C ARG A 79 -0.89 7.08 -56.80
N LEU A 80 -2.06 6.46 -56.76
CA LEU A 80 -2.32 5.23 -56.02
C LEU A 80 -2.08 4.04 -56.94
N SER A 81 -1.44 2.98 -56.44
CA SER A 81 -1.34 1.70 -57.15
C SER A 81 -1.41 0.53 -56.17
N ARG A 82 -2.04 -0.55 -56.62
CA ARG A 82 -2.18 -1.80 -55.85
C ARG A 82 -2.13 -2.98 -56.82
N GLU A 83 -1.26 -3.94 -56.52
CA GLU A 83 -1.03 -5.15 -57.32
C GLU A 83 -1.43 -6.38 -56.52
N CYS A 84 -1.88 -7.43 -57.20
CA CYS A 84 -2.20 -8.73 -56.62
C CYS A 84 -1.36 -9.82 -57.28
N ASN A 85 -0.74 -10.65 -56.45
CA ASN A 85 -0.01 -11.84 -56.88
C ASN A 85 -0.64 -13.07 -56.22
N HIS A 86 -1.13 -14.02 -57.01
CA HIS A 86 -1.70 -15.29 -56.53
C HIS A 86 -2.74 -15.14 -55.39
N GLY A 87 -3.64 -14.15 -55.51
CA GLY A 87 -4.70 -13.88 -54.53
C GLY A 87 -4.24 -13.10 -53.28
N ILE A 88 -2.96 -12.74 -53.17
CA ILE A 88 -2.45 -11.85 -52.12
C ILE A 88 -2.38 -10.43 -52.67
N SER A 89 -3.16 -9.53 -52.07
CA SER A 89 -3.10 -8.09 -52.35
C SER A 89 -1.83 -7.48 -51.74
N SER A 90 -1.14 -6.64 -52.51
CA SER A 90 -0.17 -5.70 -51.97
C SER A 90 -0.86 -4.69 -51.05
N ASP A 91 -0.06 -4.05 -50.20
CA ASP A 91 -0.44 -2.79 -49.57
C ASP A 91 -0.68 -1.69 -50.61
N LEU A 92 -1.39 -0.64 -50.20
CA LEU A 92 -1.62 0.54 -51.01
C LEU A 92 -0.32 1.35 -51.15
N SER A 93 0.20 1.43 -52.37
CA SER A 93 1.33 2.30 -52.70
C SER A 93 0.80 3.68 -53.06
N THR A 94 1.26 4.71 -52.34
CA THR A 94 0.98 6.11 -52.68
C THR A 94 2.27 6.79 -53.12
N LYS A 95 2.28 7.33 -54.34
CA LYS A 95 3.40 8.14 -54.86
C LYS A 95 2.94 9.57 -55.11
N ASP A 96 3.63 10.52 -54.49
CA ASP A 96 3.44 11.95 -54.81
C ASP A 96 4.20 12.29 -56.10
N LEU A 97 3.48 12.84 -57.07
CA LEU A 97 4.02 13.18 -58.39
C LEU A 97 4.96 14.40 -58.34
N ALA A 98 4.88 15.23 -57.29
CA ALA A 98 5.75 16.39 -57.12
C ALA A 98 7.12 16.04 -56.50
N SER A 99 7.16 15.08 -55.57
CA SER A 99 8.38 14.70 -54.83
C SER A 99 9.03 13.40 -55.28
N SER A 100 8.34 12.59 -56.10
CA SER A 100 8.77 11.25 -56.56
C SER A 100 9.06 10.20 -55.48
N VAL A 101 8.87 10.52 -54.20
CA VAL A 101 8.96 9.57 -53.08
C VAL A 101 7.70 8.70 -53.09
N ALA A 102 7.90 7.38 -53.10
CA ALA A 102 6.83 6.42 -52.86
C ALA A 102 6.76 6.13 -51.35
N VAL A 103 5.56 6.24 -50.77
CA VAL A 103 5.29 5.90 -49.38
C VAL A 103 4.23 4.81 -49.35
N THR A 104 4.63 3.58 -49.02
CA THR A 104 3.70 2.50 -48.71
C THR A 104 2.97 2.88 -47.42
N THR A 105 1.64 3.01 -47.48
CA THR A 105 0.83 3.45 -46.33
C THR A 105 -0.43 2.61 -46.23
N HIS A 106 -0.72 2.06 -45.05
CA HIS A 106 -1.94 1.27 -44.82
C HIS A 106 -3.21 2.14 -44.63
N ALA A 107 -3.07 3.47 -44.54
CA ALA A 107 -4.20 4.38 -44.38
C ALA A 107 -4.77 4.80 -45.74
N THR A 108 -6.09 4.61 -45.93
CA THR A 108 -6.82 5.18 -47.07
C THR A 108 -6.76 6.71 -47.03
N GLN A 109 -6.63 7.34 -48.19
CA GLN A 109 -6.64 8.81 -48.37
C GLN A 109 -8.06 9.43 -48.22
N LEU A 110 -8.91 8.81 -47.42
CA LEU A 110 -10.33 9.13 -47.26
C LEU A 110 -10.62 9.73 -45.88
N ALA A 111 -11.76 10.40 -45.74
CA ALA A 111 -12.20 10.91 -44.45
C ALA A 111 -12.45 9.76 -43.45
N PRO A 112 -12.20 9.92 -42.13
CA PRO A 112 -12.24 8.83 -41.15
C PRO A 112 -13.56 8.06 -41.05
N TRP A 113 -14.69 8.67 -41.45
CA TRP A 113 -16.01 8.04 -41.45
C TRP A 113 -16.25 7.15 -42.68
N ILE A 114 -15.42 7.25 -43.73
CA ILE A 114 -15.55 6.51 -44.99
C ILE A 114 -14.76 5.20 -44.90
N ASN A 115 -15.36 4.20 -44.27
CA ASN A 115 -14.90 2.81 -44.35
C ASN A 115 -15.39 2.12 -45.64
N GLU A 116 -14.98 0.88 -45.88
CA GLU A 116 -15.33 0.12 -47.09
C GLU A 116 -16.85 0.01 -47.30
N THR A 117 -17.62 -0.29 -46.25
CA THR A 117 -19.08 -0.43 -46.33
C THR A 117 -19.79 0.89 -46.62
N VAL A 118 -19.33 1.99 -45.99
CA VAL A 118 -19.84 3.34 -46.26
C VAL A 118 -19.51 3.77 -47.68
N HIS A 119 -18.28 3.53 -48.15
CA HIS A 119 -17.90 3.80 -49.54
C HIS A 119 -18.73 2.97 -50.53
N GLN A 120 -18.99 1.70 -50.23
CA GLN A 120 -19.84 0.83 -51.05
C GLN A 120 -21.29 1.34 -51.14
N GLU A 121 -21.95 1.62 -50.01
CA GLU A 121 -23.39 1.90 -50.00
C GLU A 121 -23.77 3.38 -50.23
N ILE A 122 -22.84 4.31 -50.00
CA ILE A 122 -23.06 5.76 -50.11
C ILE A 122 -22.34 6.37 -51.33
N PHE A 123 -21.06 6.03 -51.54
CA PHE A 123 -20.20 6.69 -52.55
C PHE A 123 -20.01 5.91 -53.85
N SER A 124 -20.32 4.62 -53.91
CA SER A 124 -20.16 3.81 -55.13
C SER A 124 -21.39 2.95 -55.38
N VAL A 125 -22.53 3.59 -55.65
CA VAL A 125 -23.84 2.92 -55.64
C VAL A 125 -24.07 2.16 -56.95
N GLY A 126 -24.28 0.85 -56.85
CA GLY A 126 -24.81 0.00 -57.91
C GLY A 126 -26.24 -0.48 -57.59
N TYR A 127 -26.82 -1.28 -58.48
CA TYR A 127 -28.21 -1.76 -58.37
C TYR A 127 -28.55 -2.47 -57.05
N GLN A 128 -27.60 -3.20 -56.44
CA GLN A 128 -27.83 -3.88 -55.17
C GLN A 128 -27.76 -2.93 -53.98
N GLU A 129 -26.77 -2.04 -53.97
CA GLU A 129 -26.53 -1.06 -52.92
C GLU A 129 -27.64 0.01 -52.87
N ALA A 130 -28.22 0.36 -54.03
CA ALA A 130 -29.35 1.28 -54.14
C ALA A 130 -30.52 0.90 -53.24
N ALA A 131 -30.82 -0.41 -53.17
CA ALA A 131 -31.93 -0.98 -52.41
C ALA A 131 -31.64 -1.16 -50.91
N ARG A 132 -30.43 -0.85 -50.42
CA ARG A 132 -30.07 -0.91 -49.00
C ARG A 132 -30.34 0.44 -48.33
N PHE A 133 -31.08 0.39 -47.23
CA PHE A 133 -31.50 1.57 -46.47
C PHE A 133 -30.96 1.59 -45.03
N ASP A 134 -30.65 0.45 -44.42
CA ASP A 134 -30.37 0.38 -42.98
C ASP A 134 -29.11 1.14 -42.56
N LEU A 135 -28.06 1.18 -43.40
CA LEU A 135 -26.87 2.00 -43.14
C LEU A 135 -27.15 3.48 -43.44
N LEU A 136 -27.78 3.79 -44.57
CA LEU A 136 -28.14 5.16 -44.97
C LEU A 136 -29.05 5.84 -43.92
N THR A 137 -30.12 5.17 -43.51
CA THR A 137 -31.06 5.66 -42.48
C THR A 137 -30.36 5.92 -41.16
N ARG A 138 -29.47 5.02 -40.71
CA ARG A 138 -28.65 5.26 -39.51
C ARG A 138 -27.76 6.49 -39.70
N LEU A 139 -26.93 6.54 -40.75
CA LEU A 139 -26.01 7.66 -41.00
C LEU A 139 -26.69 9.03 -41.21
N CYS A 140 -27.95 9.07 -41.61
CA CYS A 140 -28.74 10.31 -41.73
C CYS A 140 -29.43 10.73 -40.42
N LEU A 141 -29.78 9.77 -39.55
CA LEU A 141 -30.35 10.04 -38.22
C LEU A 141 -29.27 10.30 -37.15
N ASP A 142 -28.13 9.66 -37.33
CA ASP A 142 -26.96 9.78 -36.48
C ASP A 142 -26.11 10.98 -36.91
N GLY A 143 -25.90 11.90 -35.97
CA GLY A 143 -24.92 12.97 -36.12
C GLY A 143 -23.49 12.45 -36.26
N GLU A 144 -22.54 13.37 -36.29
CA GLU A 144 -21.22 13.17 -36.87
C GLU A 144 -20.46 11.87 -36.53
N GLY A 145 -20.64 11.31 -35.33
CA GLY A 145 -19.74 10.29 -34.80
C GLY A 145 -20.32 8.93 -34.39
N ALA A 146 -21.51 8.46 -34.78
CA ALA A 146 -22.05 7.19 -34.22
C ALA A 146 -21.07 6.00 -34.20
N THR A 147 -20.30 5.76 -35.28
CA THR A 147 -19.33 4.65 -35.34
C THR A 147 -18.04 4.87 -34.54
N GLY A 148 -17.70 6.10 -34.14
CA GLY A 148 -16.54 6.40 -33.29
C GLY A 148 -16.94 6.69 -31.83
N ASN A 149 -17.96 7.52 -31.66
CA ASN A 149 -18.50 7.95 -30.38
C ASN A 149 -19.21 6.80 -29.63
N GLU A 150 -19.77 5.77 -30.28
CA GLU A 150 -20.36 4.64 -29.54
C GLU A 150 -19.28 3.89 -28.72
N GLU A 151 -18.09 3.69 -29.29
CA GLU A 151 -16.94 3.11 -28.59
C GLU A 151 -16.36 4.09 -27.55
N GLU A 152 -16.28 5.39 -27.83
CA GLU A 152 -15.84 6.39 -26.83
C GLU A 152 -16.85 6.57 -25.68
N MET A 153 -18.15 6.54 -25.96
CA MET A 153 -19.22 6.53 -24.94
C MET A 153 -19.12 5.26 -24.10
N ARG A 154 -18.99 4.09 -24.74
CA ARG A 154 -18.82 2.80 -24.04
C ARG A 154 -17.58 2.79 -23.14
N ARG A 155 -16.45 3.32 -23.63
CA ARG A 155 -15.22 3.50 -22.82
C ARG A 155 -15.43 4.48 -21.67
N THR A 156 -16.14 5.60 -21.91
CA THR A 156 -16.43 6.62 -20.89
C THR A 156 -17.36 6.07 -19.81
N GLU A 157 -18.41 5.32 -20.18
CA GLU A 157 -19.33 4.66 -19.26
C GLU A 157 -18.63 3.56 -18.45
N LEU A 158 -17.73 2.79 -19.09
CA LEU A 158 -16.91 1.77 -18.41
C LEU A 158 -15.89 2.41 -17.45
N ALA A 159 -15.27 3.53 -17.82
CA ALA A 159 -14.38 4.29 -16.93
C ALA A 159 -15.15 4.92 -15.74
N ILE A 160 -16.40 5.37 -15.95
CA ILE A 160 -17.28 5.82 -14.86
C ILE A 160 -17.62 4.65 -13.93
N SER A 161 -17.99 3.48 -14.46
CA SER A 161 -18.31 2.32 -13.62
C SER A 161 -17.10 1.83 -12.82
N GLU A 162 -15.91 1.87 -13.41
CA GLU A 162 -14.65 1.57 -12.72
C GLU A 162 -14.33 2.59 -11.61
N CYS A 163 -14.48 3.90 -11.86
CA CYS A 163 -14.30 4.92 -10.81
C CYS A 163 -15.28 4.72 -9.63
N VAL A 164 -16.54 4.36 -9.91
CA VAL A 164 -17.54 4.08 -8.86
C VAL A 164 -17.17 2.81 -8.09
N ARG A 165 -16.75 1.74 -8.79
CA ARG A 165 -16.25 0.49 -8.19
C ARG A 165 -15.08 0.73 -7.25
N GLU A 166 -14.03 1.44 -7.68
CA GLU A 166 -12.86 1.67 -6.83
C GLU A 166 -13.20 2.51 -5.58
N ARG A 167 -14.19 3.41 -5.71
CA ARG A 167 -14.64 4.29 -4.62
C ARG A 167 -15.50 3.56 -3.59
N GLU A 168 -16.51 2.81 -4.04
CA GLU A 168 -17.56 2.23 -3.19
C GLU A 168 -17.32 0.75 -2.89
N GLY A 169 -16.70 0.02 -3.81
CA GLY A 169 -16.46 -1.42 -3.74
C GLY A 169 -17.62 -2.23 -4.32
N ASP A 170 -17.32 -3.38 -4.93
CA ASP A 170 -18.30 -4.29 -5.54
C ASP A 170 -19.03 -5.19 -4.49
N GLY A 171 -19.09 -4.77 -3.22
CA GLY A 171 -19.53 -5.60 -2.09
C GLY A 171 -18.56 -6.73 -1.71
N VAL A 172 -17.77 -7.24 -2.66
CA VAL A 172 -16.74 -8.28 -2.47
C VAL A 172 -15.36 -7.71 -2.13
N GLN A 173 -15.03 -6.52 -2.65
CA GLN A 173 -13.80 -5.79 -2.32
C GLN A 173 -14.12 -4.49 -1.58
N HIS A 174 -13.38 -4.20 -0.51
CA HIS A 174 -13.50 -2.93 0.21
C HIS A 174 -13.01 -1.76 -0.67
N GLY A 175 -13.95 -0.95 -1.14
CA GLY A 175 -13.67 0.31 -1.83
C GLY A 175 -12.96 1.32 -0.93
N LEU A 176 -12.41 2.38 -1.52
CA LEU A 176 -11.69 3.44 -0.79
C LEU A 176 -12.50 3.99 0.41
N ARG A 177 -13.82 4.14 0.25
CA ARG A 177 -14.71 4.61 1.32
C ARG A 177 -14.69 3.72 2.56
N GLN A 178 -14.63 2.40 2.39
CA GLN A 178 -14.61 1.46 3.51
C GLN A 178 -13.23 1.44 4.17
N LYS A 179 -12.14 1.41 3.37
CA LYS A 179 -10.77 1.52 3.88
C LYS A 179 -10.56 2.79 4.71
N MET A 180 -11.07 3.94 4.25
CA MET A 180 -11.05 5.18 5.02
C MET A 180 -11.79 5.06 6.36
N ALA A 181 -12.96 4.41 6.38
CA ALA A 181 -13.73 4.20 7.60
C ALA A 181 -13.00 3.27 8.60
N ASP A 182 -12.31 2.24 8.10
CA ASP A 182 -11.58 1.28 8.92
C ASP A 182 -10.28 1.87 9.49
N VAL A 183 -9.49 2.59 8.67
CA VAL A 183 -8.33 3.38 9.15
C VAL A 183 -8.77 4.42 10.18
N GLN A 184 -9.89 5.10 9.95
CA GLN A 184 -10.44 6.06 10.90
C GLN A 184 -10.84 5.40 12.23
N ARG A 185 -11.50 4.23 12.21
CA ARG A 185 -11.82 3.45 13.42
C ARG A 185 -10.56 3.06 14.19
N GLN A 186 -9.56 2.48 13.52
CA GLN A 186 -8.29 2.07 14.15
C GLN A 186 -7.57 3.26 14.79
N ARG A 187 -7.54 4.40 14.11
CA ARG A 187 -6.96 5.63 14.65
C ARG A 187 -7.70 6.13 15.88
N ASP A 188 -9.04 6.13 15.84
CA ASP A 188 -9.86 6.65 16.93
C ASP A 188 -9.81 5.70 18.16
N ASP A 189 -9.65 4.38 17.97
CA ASP A 189 -9.30 3.40 19.03
C ASP A 189 -7.93 3.71 19.67
N LEU A 190 -6.86 3.83 18.86
CA LEU A 190 -5.52 4.14 19.38
C LEU A 190 -5.49 5.48 20.12
N ARG A 191 -6.27 6.47 19.68
CA ARG A 191 -6.45 7.74 20.41
C ARG A 191 -7.19 7.55 21.74
N GLY A 192 -8.18 6.66 21.80
CA GLY A 192 -8.83 6.23 23.05
C GLY A 192 -7.84 5.59 24.01
N ARG A 193 -7.11 4.56 23.55
CA ARG A 193 -6.07 3.88 24.33
C ARG A 193 -4.97 4.82 24.82
N LEU A 194 -4.52 5.77 23.99
CA LEU A 194 -3.56 6.82 24.37
C LEU A 194 -4.13 7.75 25.45
N ALA A 195 -5.44 8.02 25.44
CA ALA A 195 -6.09 8.81 26.48
C ALA A 195 -6.18 8.03 27.80
N GLU A 196 -6.43 6.72 27.76
CA GLU A 196 -6.45 5.84 28.93
C GLU A 196 -5.06 5.66 29.55
N MET A 197 -4.03 5.42 28.73
CA MET A 197 -2.63 5.37 29.18
C MET A 197 -2.16 6.68 29.85
N ARG A 198 -2.84 7.80 29.59
CA ARG A 198 -2.58 9.10 30.22
C ARG A 198 -3.44 9.38 31.46
N ARG A 199 -4.42 8.53 31.79
CA ARG A 199 -5.21 8.65 33.02
C ARG A 199 -4.40 8.16 34.21
N VAL A 200 -3.59 9.06 34.77
CA VAL A 200 -3.11 8.92 36.15
C VAL A 200 -4.32 8.99 37.09
N ASP A 201 -4.40 8.08 38.05
CA ASP A 201 -5.44 8.10 39.08
C ASP A 201 -5.34 9.43 39.87
N PRO A 202 -6.37 10.31 39.83
CA PRO A 202 -6.30 11.64 40.41
C PRO A 202 -6.15 11.64 41.95
N THR A 203 -6.33 10.48 42.60
CA THR A 203 -6.15 10.30 44.04
C THR A 203 -4.67 10.20 44.47
N ILE A 204 -3.76 9.79 43.58
CA ILE A 204 -2.35 9.54 43.92
C ILE A 204 -1.57 10.84 44.23
N PRO A 205 -1.62 11.92 43.41
CA PRO A 205 -0.89 13.15 43.70
C PRO A 205 -1.23 13.82 45.05
N PRO A 206 -2.52 13.99 45.47
CA PRO A 206 -2.82 14.57 46.77
C PRO A 206 -2.41 13.66 47.93
N ARG A 207 -2.47 12.32 47.78
CA ARG A 207 -2.01 11.38 48.81
C ARG A 207 -0.49 11.45 49.02
N ILE A 208 0.30 11.59 47.95
CA ILE A 208 1.75 11.81 48.06
C ILE A 208 2.03 13.12 48.82
N ALA A 209 1.35 14.22 48.49
CA ALA A 209 1.52 15.50 49.18
C ALA A 209 1.10 15.45 50.67
N GLU A 210 0.08 14.66 51.01
CA GLU A 210 -0.32 14.39 52.39
C GLU A 210 0.79 13.65 53.16
N LEU A 211 1.32 12.56 52.60
CA LEU A 211 2.39 11.76 53.21
C LEU A 211 3.69 12.57 53.41
N GLU A 212 4.06 13.40 52.43
CA GLU A 212 5.22 14.31 52.56
C GLU A 212 5.04 15.31 53.72
N LEU A 213 3.82 15.81 53.91
CA LEU A 213 3.50 16.70 55.03
C LEU A 213 3.50 15.98 56.39
N GLN A 214 3.03 14.72 56.44
CA GLN A 214 3.07 13.87 57.63
C GLN A 214 4.52 13.54 58.02
N LEU A 215 5.35 13.09 57.07
CA LEU A 215 6.78 12.85 57.29
C LEU A 215 7.50 14.09 57.81
N LYS A 216 7.23 15.28 57.24
CA LYS A 216 7.82 16.54 57.71
C LYS A 216 7.44 16.90 59.16
N ARG A 217 6.22 16.54 59.61
CA ARG A 217 5.79 16.72 61.01
C ARG A 217 6.48 15.73 61.94
N LEU A 218 6.57 14.46 61.55
CA LEU A 218 7.24 13.43 62.35
C LEU A 218 8.75 13.69 62.49
N ALA A 219 9.41 14.19 61.44
CA ALA A 219 10.81 14.60 61.50
C ALA A 219 11.05 15.75 62.50
N ALA A 220 10.13 16.73 62.57
CA ALA A 220 10.21 17.81 63.55
C ALA A 220 9.97 17.31 64.99
N PHE A 221 9.04 16.36 65.17
CA PHE A 221 8.80 15.72 66.47
C PHE A 221 9.97 14.85 66.93
N LEU A 222 10.62 14.11 66.03
CA LEU A 222 11.84 13.35 66.32
C LEU A 222 12.96 14.25 66.83
N ALA A 223 13.21 15.39 66.17
CA ALA A 223 14.21 16.35 66.62
C ALA A 223 13.88 16.92 68.03
N GLU A 224 12.60 17.13 68.35
CA GLU A 224 12.18 17.57 69.69
C GLU A 224 12.38 16.47 70.75
N VAL A 225 12.13 15.20 70.42
CA VAL A 225 12.39 14.05 71.31
C VAL A 225 13.89 13.82 71.50
N GLU A 226 14.70 13.94 70.46
CA GLU A 226 16.16 13.85 70.53
C GLU A 226 16.77 14.98 71.39
N GLN A 227 16.27 16.21 71.28
CA GLN A 227 16.66 17.29 72.19
C GLN A 227 16.34 16.93 73.65
N LYS A 228 15.11 16.47 73.94
CA LYS A 228 14.72 16.05 75.30
C LYS A 228 15.58 14.90 75.84
N ILE A 229 16.01 13.97 75.00
CA ILE A 229 16.95 12.89 75.37
C ILE A 229 18.30 13.49 75.78
N THR A 230 18.90 14.34 74.93
CA THR A 230 20.20 14.95 75.23
C THR A 230 20.17 15.84 76.48
N ASP A 231 19.06 16.56 76.73
CA ASP A 231 18.83 17.33 77.96
C ASP A 231 18.73 16.43 79.19
N CYS A 232 17.97 15.32 79.12
CA CYS A 232 17.86 14.34 80.21
C CYS A 232 19.20 13.64 80.50
N GLU A 233 19.97 13.26 79.47
CA GLU A 233 21.31 12.71 79.65
C GLU A 233 22.26 13.70 80.32
N ALA A 234 22.20 14.99 79.94
CA ALA A 234 23.02 16.02 80.57
C ALA A 234 22.70 16.18 82.06
N GLN A 235 21.42 16.12 82.44
CA GLN A 235 20.99 16.15 83.84
C GLN A 235 21.44 14.90 84.61
N ILE A 236 21.37 13.71 84.00
CA ILE A 236 21.87 12.46 84.59
C ILE A 236 23.38 12.58 84.86
N ARG A 237 24.17 12.99 83.87
CA ARG A 237 25.63 13.18 84.03
C ARG A 237 25.98 14.17 85.16
N GLN A 238 25.24 15.28 85.26
CA GLN A 238 25.44 16.27 86.34
C GLN A 238 25.13 15.70 87.74
N LEU A 239 24.06 14.91 87.89
CA LEU A 239 23.71 14.30 89.17
C LEU A 239 24.66 13.15 89.54
N GLU A 240 25.15 12.39 88.57
CA GLU A 240 26.18 11.35 88.76
C GLU A 240 27.49 11.96 89.28
N GLU A 241 27.95 13.07 88.69
CA GLU A 241 29.15 13.78 89.16
C GLU A 241 29.01 14.28 90.61
N VAL A 242 27.85 14.84 90.98
CA VAL A 242 27.58 15.28 92.36
C VAL A 242 27.51 14.10 93.34
N LEU A 243 26.88 13.00 92.93
CA LEU A 243 26.78 11.78 93.74
C LEU A 243 28.16 11.13 93.96
N GLU A 244 29.03 11.14 92.94
CA GLU A 244 30.40 10.67 93.08
C GLU A 244 31.20 11.52 94.08
N GLN A 245 31.07 12.86 94.03
CA GLN A 245 31.68 13.78 94.99
C GLN A 245 31.18 13.55 96.44
N LEU A 246 29.92 13.15 96.62
CA LEU A 246 29.36 12.81 97.93
C LEU A 246 29.82 11.44 98.43
N ARG A 247 29.87 10.41 97.57
CA ARG A 247 30.37 9.08 97.92
C ARG A 247 31.86 9.12 98.31
N ARG A 248 32.68 9.93 97.61
CA ARG A 248 34.09 10.20 97.95
C ARG A 248 34.31 10.80 99.37
N ARG A 249 33.26 11.25 100.07
CA ARG A 249 33.35 11.75 101.47
C ARG A 249 33.00 10.73 102.55
N ASN A 250 32.26 9.66 102.22
CA ASN A 250 31.81 8.66 103.19
C ASN A 250 32.45 7.30 102.88
N VAL A 251 33.64 7.05 103.45
CA VAL A 251 34.37 5.79 103.26
C VAL A 251 33.93 4.75 104.30
N VAL A 252 33.42 3.62 103.84
CA VAL A 252 33.21 2.40 104.63
C VAL A 252 34.29 1.39 104.27
N THR A 253 34.82 0.68 105.25
CA THR A 253 35.89 -0.32 105.08
C THR A 253 35.39 -1.55 104.31
N LEU A 254 35.95 -1.81 103.12
CA LEU A 254 35.68 -2.99 102.31
C LEU A 254 36.75 -4.07 102.51
N ASP A 255 36.31 -5.33 102.58
CA ASP A 255 37.16 -6.46 102.96
C ASP A 255 37.91 -7.06 101.75
N ARG A 256 39.09 -6.50 101.47
CA ARG A 256 39.90 -6.68 100.26
C ARG A 256 40.01 -8.14 99.77
N ARG A 257 40.22 -9.10 100.67
CA ARG A 257 40.41 -10.52 100.29
C ARG A 257 39.19 -11.15 99.64
N ALA A 258 37.99 -10.82 100.13
CA ALA A 258 36.75 -11.35 99.55
C ALA A 258 36.53 -10.85 98.12
N ILE A 259 36.95 -9.61 97.82
CA ILE A 259 36.86 -8.99 96.50
C ILE A 259 37.88 -9.63 95.54
N GLU A 260 39.14 -9.78 95.95
CA GLU A 260 40.19 -10.44 95.14
C GLU A 260 39.83 -11.91 94.80
N GLU A 261 39.30 -12.67 95.76
CA GLU A 261 38.79 -14.03 95.50
C GLU A 261 37.60 -14.02 94.52
N ARG A 262 36.70 -13.04 94.63
CA ARG A 262 35.54 -12.92 93.73
C ARG A 262 35.97 -12.58 92.30
N ILE A 263 36.88 -11.62 92.13
CA ILE A 263 37.49 -11.25 90.83
C ILE A 263 38.15 -12.47 90.19
N ASN A 264 38.95 -13.23 90.96
CA ASN A 264 39.60 -14.44 90.45
C ASN A 264 38.57 -15.50 90.03
N SER A 265 37.50 -15.68 90.80
CA SER A 265 36.43 -16.64 90.47
C SER A 265 35.67 -16.27 89.19
N LEU A 266 35.41 -14.97 88.98
CA LEU A 266 34.74 -14.46 87.78
C LEU A 266 35.68 -14.46 86.57
N SER A 267 36.95 -14.09 86.73
CA SER A 267 37.96 -14.13 85.66
C SER A 267 38.20 -15.56 85.15
N GLN A 268 38.25 -16.55 86.04
CA GLN A 268 38.27 -17.96 85.63
C GLN A 268 37.00 -18.38 84.88
N ARG A 269 35.84 -17.86 85.29
CA ARG A 269 34.56 -18.12 84.61
C ARG A 269 34.51 -17.45 83.24
N GLN A 270 35.09 -16.27 83.11
CA GLN A 270 35.24 -15.54 81.86
C GLN A 270 36.16 -16.28 80.88
N GLN A 271 37.34 -16.73 81.33
CA GLN A 271 38.24 -17.55 80.52
C GLN A 271 37.59 -18.85 80.01
N ARG A 272 36.75 -19.49 80.84
CA ARG A 272 35.94 -20.65 80.40
C ARG A 272 34.93 -20.26 79.33
N TRP A 273 34.23 -19.14 79.47
CA TRP A 273 33.28 -18.65 78.45
C TRP A 273 33.96 -18.20 77.15
N ALA A 274 35.13 -17.55 77.22
CA ALA A 274 35.94 -17.21 76.05
C ALA A 274 36.40 -18.48 75.31
N SER A 275 36.85 -19.52 76.04
CA SER A 275 37.21 -20.82 75.46
C SER A 275 36.03 -21.53 74.79
N ILE A 276 34.82 -21.43 75.37
CA ILE A 276 33.58 -21.93 74.77
C ILE A 276 33.24 -21.14 73.49
N ARG A 277 33.34 -19.80 73.52
CA ARG A 277 33.07 -18.95 72.33
C ARG A 277 34.05 -19.26 71.20
N GLU A 278 35.35 -19.36 71.48
CA GLU A 278 36.32 -19.79 70.49
C GLU A 278 36.03 -21.21 69.97
N SER A 279 35.46 -22.09 70.79
CA SER A 279 35.06 -23.43 70.33
C SER A 279 33.89 -23.37 69.36
N VAL A 280 32.84 -22.60 69.68
CA VAL A 280 31.68 -22.38 68.80
C VAL A 280 32.11 -21.65 67.52
N GLN A 281 33.00 -20.66 67.61
CA GLN A 281 33.53 -19.92 66.48
C GLN A 281 34.45 -20.78 65.59
N ARG A 282 35.24 -21.70 66.20
CA ARG A 282 35.98 -22.73 65.46
C ARG A 282 35.05 -23.72 64.77
N GLU A 283 33.97 -24.16 65.41
CA GLU A 283 32.95 -25.00 64.78
C GLU A 283 32.26 -24.27 63.61
N LEU A 284 31.91 -22.98 63.76
CA LEU A 284 31.40 -22.12 62.67
C LEU A 284 32.36 -22.09 61.48
N SER A 285 33.65 -21.82 61.72
CA SER A 285 34.66 -21.81 60.65
C SER A 285 34.89 -23.20 60.04
N GLY A 286 34.56 -24.26 60.79
CA GLY A 286 34.56 -25.64 60.32
C GLY A 286 33.34 -26.01 59.48
N ILE A 287 32.21 -25.30 59.61
CA ILE A 287 30.99 -25.54 58.81
C ILE A 287 31.21 -25.10 57.35
N ASP A 288 31.88 -23.97 57.10
CA ASP A 288 32.30 -23.59 55.73
C ASP A 288 33.34 -24.57 55.16
N GLY A 289 34.24 -25.10 56.00
CA GLY A 289 35.23 -26.11 55.59
C GLY A 289 34.66 -27.51 55.36
N ARG A 290 33.53 -27.87 55.99
CA ARG A 290 32.84 -29.16 55.84
C ARG A 290 31.83 -29.21 54.69
N ARG A 291 31.83 -28.22 53.78
CA ARG A 291 31.10 -28.27 52.50
C ARG A 291 31.55 -29.39 51.54
N SER A 292 32.47 -30.26 51.96
CA SER A 292 32.81 -31.50 51.27
C SER A 292 33.27 -32.56 52.25
N ILE A 293 32.36 -33.49 52.60
CA ILE A 293 32.51 -34.90 53.05
C ILE A 293 31.50 -35.26 54.16
N SER A 294 30.57 -36.18 53.84
CA SER A 294 29.62 -36.94 54.70
C SER A 294 28.81 -36.17 55.77
N GLY A 295 27.47 -36.15 55.79
CA GLY A 295 26.51 -37.15 55.31
C GLY A 295 25.88 -37.94 56.47
N SER A 296 24.73 -37.47 56.99
CA SER A 296 23.82 -38.28 57.82
C SER A 296 22.40 -37.69 57.93
N SER A 297 21.62 -37.80 56.84
CA SER A 297 20.14 -37.71 56.84
C SER A 297 19.57 -38.59 55.70
N THR A 298 20.06 -39.83 55.61
CA THR A 298 19.89 -40.73 54.45
C THR A 298 18.69 -41.68 54.51
N ASP A 299 17.64 -41.36 55.29
CA ASP A 299 16.44 -42.21 55.37
C ASP A 299 15.31 -41.82 54.39
N SER A 300 15.29 -40.57 53.90
CA SER A 300 14.36 -40.15 52.83
C SER A 300 14.89 -40.46 51.43
N LEU A 301 16.19 -40.28 51.19
CA LEU A 301 16.82 -40.43 49.87
C LEU A 301 16.94 -41.89 49.39
N THR A 302 17.14 -42.83 50.32
CA THR A 302 17.17 -44.27 50.01
C THR A 302 15.82 -44.74 49.46
N SER A 303 14.73 -44.17 49.96
CA SER A 303 13.35 -44.44 49.53
C SER A 303 13.09 -43.99 48.09
N VAL A 304 13.55 -42.79 47.72
CA VAL A 304 13.35 -42.21 46.38
C VAL A 304 14.26 -42.88 45.34
N ARG A 305 15.56 -43.07 45.63
CA ARG A 305 16.46 -43.79 44.70
C ARG A 305 16.04 -45.26 44.52
N ALA A 306 15.51 -45.92 45.56
CA ALA A 306 14.93 -47.26 45.43
C ALA A 306 13.55 -47.28 44.74
N LEU A 307 12.86 -46.14 44.59
CA LEU A 307 11.66 -46.02 43.76
C LEU A 307 12.04 -45.80 42.29
N VAL A 308 12.98 -44.91 42.00
CA VAL A 308 13.52 -44.69 40.65
C VAL A 308 14.14 -45.99 40.11
N ALA A 309 15.03 -46.64 40.86
CA ALA A 309 15.62 -47.91 40.45
C ALA A 309 14.57 -49.03 40.25
N ARG A 310 13.49 -49.06 41.04
CA ARG A 310 12.38 -50.02 40.82
C ARG A 310 11.51 -49.67 39.62
N LEU A 311 11.37 -48.38 39.26
CA LEU A 311 10.67 -47.95 38.05
C LEU A 311 11.50 -48.23 36.80
N GLU A 312 12.80 -47.96 36.83
CA GLU A 312 13.75 -48.33 35.78
C GLU A 312 13.78 -49.85 35.57
N GLN A 313 13.93 -50.63 36.65
CA GLN A 313 13.93 -52.10 36.59
C GLN A 313 12.59 -52.68 36.09
N ARG A 314 11.47 -51.98 36.33
CA ARG A 314 10.12 -52.35 35.86
C ARG A 314 9.85 -51.90 34.41
N MET A 315 10.45 -50.81 33.96
CA MET A 315 10.53 -50.47 32.52
C MET A 315 11.36 -51.52 31.78
N ASP A 316 12.51 -51.91 32.33
CA ASP A 316 13.40 -52.92 31.76
C ASP A 316 12.74 -54.32 31.71
N SER A 317 11.91 -54.67 32.70
CA SER A 317 11.12 -55.90 32.65
C SER A 317 10.00 -55.84 31.62
N LEU A 318 9.29 -54.71 31.49
CA LEU A 318 8.28 -54.50 30.43
C LEU A 318 8.86 -54.49 29.01
N LEU A 319 10.16 -54.21 28.87
CA LEU A 319 10.90 -54.34 27.61
C LEU A 319 11.44 -55.76 27.36
N LYS A 320 11.62 -56.57 28.41
CA LYS A 320 12.10 -57.97 28.33
C LYS A 320 10.98 -59.01 28.21
N ASP A 321 9.78 -58.75 28.73
CA ASP A 321 8.61 -59.63 28.58
C ASP A 321 7.97 -59.50 27.19
N GLY A 322 8.70 -59.94 26.18
CA GLY A 322 8.30 -59.97 24.78
C GLY A 322 7.37 -61.12 24.43
N THR A 323 6.16 -61.16 24.99
CA THR A 323 5.09 -62.07 24.55
C THR A 323 3.69 -61.47 24.68
N LEU A 324 3.17 -60.93 23.59
CA LEU A 324 1.85 -61.28 23.02
C LEU A 324 1.79 -60.69 21.60
N GLN A 325 1.52 -61.54 20.61
CA GLN A 325 1.69 -61.25 19.18
C GLN A 325 0.43 -60.67 18.52
N ALA A 326 0.68 -60.07 17.34
CA ALA A 326 -0.21 -59.89 16.19
C ALA A 326 -1.15 -58.66 16.24
N THR A 327 -1.02 -57.64 15.38
CA THR A 327 -0.74 -57.72 13.93
C THR A 327 0.02 -56.50 13.36
N SER A 328 0.60 -56.68 12.17
CA SER A 328 1.28 -55.70 11.31
C SER A 328 0.36 -54.59 10.76
N ALA A 329 0.81 -53.39 10.37
CA ALA A 329 2.18 -52.84 10.28
C ALA A 329 2.21 -51.29 10.36
N THR A 330 3.14 -50.76 11.14
CA THR A 330 3.99 -49.57 10.80
C THR A 330 5.04 -49.45 11.91
N GLY A 331 6.25 -49.96 11.67
CA GLY A 331 7.28 -50.04 12.69
C GLY A 331 8.09 -48.75 12.83
N VAL A 332 7.60 -47.79 13.60
CA VAL A 332 8.37 -46.68 14.21
C VAL A 332 7.71 -46.33 15.56
N ASN A 333 8.49 -45.87 16.55
CA ASN A 333 8.06 -45.34 17.87
C ASN A 333 7.74 -46.31 19.02
N ARG A 334 8.55 -47.37 19.16
CA ARG A 334 8.86 -47.86 20.52
C ARG A 334 9.87 -46.93 21.21
N ASP A 335 10.84 -46.40 20.45
CA ASP A 335 11.91 -45.55 20.97
C ASP A 335 11.43 -44.15 21.38
N LEU A 336 10.58 -43.47 20.60
CA LEU A 336 10.03 -42.16 21.01
C LEU A 336 9.15 -42.24 22.27
N PHE A 337 8.49 -43.37 22.55
CA PHE A 337 7.76 -43.56 23.81
C PHE A 337 8.73 -43.72 25.00
N ILE A 338 9.86 -44.38 24.79
CA ILE A 338 10.94 -44.51 25.78
C ILE A 338 11.64 -43.17 26.02
N GLU A 339 11.89 -42.37 24.98
CA GLU A 339 12.44 -41.02 25.10
C GLU A 339 11.48 -40.06 25.82
N HIS A 340 10.18 -40.14 25.55
CA HIS A 340 9.19 -39.32 26.23
C HIS A 340 9.11 -39.64 27.73
N LEU A 341 9.02 -40.91 28.11
CA LEU A 341 9.07 -41.32 29.52
C LEU A 341 10.41 -40.97 30.20
N ARG A 342 11.54 -41.06 29.49
CA ARG A 342 12.83 -40.57 30.00
C ARG A 342 12.82 -39.06 30.23
N SER A 343 12.17 -38.28 29.38
CA SER A 343 12.05 -36.82 29.56
C SER A 343 11.19 -36.43 30.76
N GLU A 344 10.09 -37.16 31.03
CA GLU A 344 9.26 -36.94 32.23
C GLU A 344 9.98 -37.36 33.52
N VAL A 345 10.69 -38.49 33.52
CA VAL A 345 11.53 -38.89 34.66
C VAL A 345 12.66 -37.88 34.89
N PHE A 346 13.26 -37.33 33.83
CA PHE A 346 14.29 -36.30 33.95
C PHE A 346 13.75 -35.01 34.57
N SER A 347 12.59 -34.51 34.12
CA SER A 347 11.99 -33.28 34.67
C SER A 347 11.53 -33.44 36.13
N LEU A 348 11.05 -34.62 36.52
CA LEU A 348 10.73 -34.94 37.92
C LEU A 348 12.00 -35.01 38.79
N CYS A 349 13.08 -35.61 38.29
CA CYS A 349 14.38 -35.58 38.96
C CYS A 349 14.94 -34.16 39.11
N GLU A 350 14.79 -33.30 38.10
CA GLU A 350 15.19 -31.89 38.14
C GLU A 350 14.37 -31.10 39.19
N HIS A 351 13.05 -31.25 39.22
CA HIS A 351 12.18 -30.62 40.22
C HIS A 351 12.48 -31.08 41.65
N VAL A 352 12.71 -32.39 41.87
CA VAL A 352 13.10 -32.91 43.20
C VAL A 352 14.47 -32.38 43.60
N SER A 353 15.45 -32.37 42.70
CA SER A 353 16.79 -31.82 42.97
C SER A 353 16.74 -30.33 43.32
N HIS A 354 15.88 -29.56 42.65
CA HIS A 354 15.70 -28.14 42.93
C HIS A 354 15.03 -27.90 44.29
N HIS A 355 14.07 -28.74 44.69
CA HIS A 355 13.46 -28.68 46.01
C HIS A 355 14.43 -29.14 47.12
N GLU A 356 15.25 -30.17 46.90
CA GLU A 356 16.30 -30.59 47.84
C GLU A 356 17.32 -29.46 48.07
N ALA A 357 17.77 -28.79 47.00
CA ALA A 357 18.66 -27.63 47.10
C ALA A 357 18.01 -26.45 47.87
N ALA A 358 16.71 -26.21 47.69
CA ALA A 358 15.98 -25.18 48.43
C ALA A 358 15.84 -25.51 49.92
N VAL A 359 15.56 -26.77 50.27
CA VAL A 359 15.45 -27.22 51.67
C VAL A 359 16.82 -27.17 52.36
N GLN A 360 17.89 -27.65 51.72
CA GLN A 360 19.26 -27.57 52.27
C GLN A 360 19.70 -26.11 52.48
N SER A 361 19.34 -25.21 51.56
CA SER A 361 19.59 -23.76 51.71
C SER A 361 18.86 -23.17 52.91
N HIS A 362 17.60 -23.56 53.15
CA HIS A 362 16.83 -23.10 54.31
C HIS A 362 17.30 -23.70 55.64
N GLU A 363 17.72 -24.97 55.67
CA GLU A 363 18.26 -25.62 56.86
C GLU A 363 19.61 -24.99 57.25
N ALA A 364 20.52 -24.80 56.29
CA ALA A 364 21.77 -24.07 56.51
C ALA A 364 21.55 -22.60 56.94
N SER A 365 20.51 -21.93 56.42
CA SER A 365 20.13 -20.58 56.85
C SER A 365 19.63 -20.55 58.29
N LEU A 366 18.87 -21.57 58.72
CA LEU A 366 18.40 -21.70 60.10
C LEU A 366 19.53 -22.03 61.07
N GLU A 367 20.45 -22.91 60.70
CA GLU A 367 21.66 -23.19 61.49
C GLU A 367 22.53 -21.93 61.64
N SER A 368 22.73 -21.17 60.55
CA SER A 368 23.46 -19.90 60.59
C SER A 368 22.79 -18.88 61.52
N LEU A 369 21.46 -18.70 61.45
CA LEU A 369 20.72 -17.78 62.31
C LEU A 369 20.71 -18.21 63.78
N LEU A 370 20.64 -19.51 64.07
CA LEU A 370 20.75 -20.04 65.43
C LEU A 370 22.17 -19.84 65.98
N ALA A 371 23.20 -19.99 65.16
CA ALA A 371 24.58 -19.85 65.58
C ALA A 371 25.04 -18.38 65.71
N GLU A 372 24.55 -17.47 64.86
CA GLU A 372 24.69 -16.02 65.07
C GLU A 372 24.02 -15.59 66.38
N ARG A 373 22.83 -16.14 66.70
CA ARG A 373 22.14 -15.86 67.95
C ARG A 373 22.89 -16.38 69.17
N THR A 374 23.44 -17.59 69.14
CA THR A 374 24.22 -18.11 70.29
C THR A 374 25.55 -17.39 70.46
N LEU A 375 26.18 -16.91 69.39
CA LEU A 375 27.34 -16.00 69.49
C LEU A 375 26.95 -14.67 70.14
N HIS A 376 25.84 -14.05 69.71
CA HIS A 376 25.35 -12.81 70.31
C HIS A 376 24.97 -12.97 71.79
N ASP A 377 24.29 -14.06 72.16
CA ASP A 377 23.98 -14.38 73.55
C ASP A 377 25.26 -14.64 74.38
N ALA A 378 26.31 -15.22 73.79
CA ALA A 378 27.60 -15.42 74.45
C ALA A 378 28.40 -14.11 74.64
N ASP A 379 28.37 -13.20 73.68
CA ASP A 379 28.96 -11.85 73.80
C ASP A 379 28.25 -11.04 74.90
N ASN A 380 26.92 -11.12 74.97
CA ASN A 380 26.13 -10.49 76.04
C ASN A 380 26.50 -11.04 77.44
N VAL A 381 26.70 -12.35 77.59
CA VAL A 381 27.13 -12.95 78.86
C VAL A 381 28.55 -12.52 79.26
N ASP A 382 29.47 -12.42 78.31
CA ASP A 382 30.83 -11.95 78.57
C ASP A 382 30.89 -10.47 78.95
N ALA A 383 30.12 -9.61 78.26
CA ALA A 383 29.98 -8.21 78.64
C ALA A 383 29.45 -8.02 80.08
N VAL A 384 28.52 -8.87 80.52
CA VAL A 384 28.01 -8.88 81.91
C VAL A 384 29.07 -9.35 82.91
N ILE A 385 29.86 -10.39 82.58
CA ILE A 385 30.93 -10.87 83.46
C ILE A 385 32.08 -9.84 83.53
N GLN A 386 32.46 -9.24 82.40
CA GLN A 386 33.46 -8.18 82.33
C GLN A 386 33.02 -6.96 83.16
N GLY A 387 31.77 -6.50 83.01
CA GLY A 387 31.23 -5.39 83.81
C GLY A 387 31.22 -5.68 85.31
N GLN A 388 30.98 -6.93 85.74
CA GLN A 388 31.10 -7.33 87.15
C GLN A 388 32.55 -7.37 87.62
N ILE A 389 33.48 -7.83 86.78
CA ILE A 389 34.92 -7.84 87.09
C ILE A 389 35.44 -6.41 87.23
N ASP A 390 35.07 -5.50 86.33
CA ASP A 390 35.57 -4.13 86.34
C ASP A 390 34.96 -3.32 87.49
N ALA A 391 33.68 -3.50 87.82
CA ALA A 391 33.08 -2.93 89.03
C ALA A 391 33.81 -3.39 90.32
N LEU A 392 34.14 -4.69 90.42
CA LEU A 392 34.92 -5.22 91.56
C LEU A 392 36.37 -4.72 91.56
N LYS A 393 36.99 -4.48 90.39
CA LYS A 393 38.32 -3.84 90.30
C LYS A 393 38.27 -2.37 90.71
N GLU A 394 37.20 -1.63 90.37
CA GLU A 394 37.00 -0.25 90.83
C GLU A 394 36.85 -0.21 92.36
N GLU A 395 36.09 -1.14 92.96
CA GLU A 395 36.04 -1.31 94.41
C GLU A 395 37.41 -1.67 95.01
N LEU A 396 38.21 -2.49 94.32
CA LEU A 396 39.58 -2.83 94.74
C LEU A 396 40.53 -1.62 94.69
N VAL A 397 40.52 -0.84 93.60
CA VAL A 397 41.30 0.40 93.46
C VAL A 397 40.88 1.45 94.49
N CYS A 398 39.59 1.49 94.85
CA CYS A 398 39.13 2.31 95.97
C CYS A 398 39.71 1.84 97.33
N SER A 399 40.02 0.55 97.50
CA SER A 399 40.70 0.02 98.70
C SER A 399 42.21 0.32 98.73
N GLU A 400 42.89 0.36 97.58
CA GLU A 400 44.35 0.63 97.53
C GLU A 400 44.69 2.08 97.88
N ASN A 401 43.86 3.04 97.46
CA ASN A 401 44.00 4.46 97.80
C ASN A 401 43.87 4.76 99.32
N VAL A 402 43.44 3.78 100.13
CA VAL A 402 43.35 3.90 101.60
C VAL A 402 44.61 3.42 102.31
N LEU A 403 45.38 2.49 101.71
CA LEU A 403 46.55 1.88 102.36
C LEU A 403 47.88 2.59 102.03
N ASP A 404 47.97 3.28 100.89
CA ASP A 404 49.21 3.92 100.42
C ASP A 404 49.49 5.31 101.04
N ARG A 405 48.88 5.61 102.21
CA ARG A 405 49.03 6.90 102.93
C ARG A 405 49.53 6.82 104.37
N ASP A 406 49.71 5.62 104.91
CA ASP A 406 50.43 5.45 106.18
C ASP A 406 51.93 5.27 105.95
N VAL A 407 52.66 6.40 105.80
CA VAL A 407 54.06 6.62 106.24
C VAL A 407 54.59 8.02 105.81
N ARG A 408 55.22 8.75 106.76
CA ARG A 408 56.05 9.97 106.61
C ARG A 408 55.40 11.36 106.36
N SER A 409 54.84 11.90 107.45
CA SER A 409 55.37 13.05 108.22
C SER A 409 56.27 14.17 107.61
N VAL A 410 56.03 15.39 108.11
CA VAL A 410 56.94 16.57 108.33
C VAL A 410 56.79 17.79 107.41
N LEU A 411 56.04 18.76 107.95
CA LEU A 411 56.23 20.23 107.99
C LEU A 411 57.39 20.89 107.19
N THR A 412 57.05 21.92 106.40
CA THR A 412 57.48 23.35 106.49
C THR A 412 56.98 24.08 105.22
N CYS A 413 56.99 25.41 105.06
CA CYS A 413 56.64 26.60 105.85
C CYS A 413 56.86 27.79 104.89
N ASP A 414 55.98 28.80 104.92
CA ASP A 414 56.14 30.18 104.40
C ASP A 414 56.21 30.53 102.89
N SER A 415 55.20 31.33 102.48
CA SER A 415 55.27 32.56 101.63
C SER A 415 55.67 32.41 100.14
N HIS A 416 55.11 33.10 99.13
CA HIS A 416 54.12 34.20 98.95
C HIS A 416 53.65 34.16 97.45
N SER A 417 52.59 34.82 96.92
CA SER A 417 51.52 35.70 97.43
C SER A 417 50.36 35.83 96.36
N HIS A 418 49.39 36.74 96.59
CA HIS A 418 48.35 37.32 95.72
C HIS A 418 48.35 37.02 94.19
N ALA A 419 47.21 36.68 93.56
CA ALA A 419 46.12 37.66 93.29
C ALA A 419 44.70 37.07 93.14
N GLU A 420 43.72 37.94 93.37
CA GLU A 420 42.27 37.76 93.50
C GLU A 420 41.55 37.12 92.28
N PHE A 421 40.64 36.16 92.45
CA PHE A 421 39.25 36.24 92.97
C PHE A 421 38.20 36.81 91.99
N PHE A 422 37.49 35.91 91.30
CA PHE A 422 36.08 36.13 90.92
C PHE A 422 35.30 34.81 91.10
N ARG A 423 34.37 34.78 92.07
CA ARG A 423 33.31 33.77 92.16
C ARG A 423 32.03 34.35 91.56
N PRO A 424 31.11 33.50 91.11
CA PRO A 424 29.86 33.46 91.87
C PRO A 424 29.34 32.04 92.19
N SER A 425 28.68 31.97 93.36
CA SER A 425 27.67 30.98 93.74
C SER A 425 28.00 29.48 93.61
N GLN A 426 28.61 28.95 94.67
CA GLN A 426 28.28 27.59 95.12
C GLN A 426 26.77 27.53 95.41
N ARG A 427 25.99 26.76 94.64
CA ARG A 427 24.77 26.16 95.19
C ARG A 427 25.23 25.00 96.06
N THR A 428 25.08 25.14 97.38
CA THR A 428 25.10 23.99 98.30
C THR A 428 23.96 23.07 97.90
N VAL A 429 24.27 21.98 97.20
CA VAL A 429 23.33 20.88 96.99
C VAL A 429 23.15 20.19 98.33
N HIS A 430 22.14 20.64 99.09
CA HIS A 430 21.57 19.84 100.15
C HIS A 430 20.70 18.78 99.49
N GLY A 431 21.23 17.56 99.42
CA GLY A 431 20.49 16.35 99.15
C GLY A 431 21.15 15.22 99.91
N SER A 432 20.37 14.32 100.51
CA SER A 432 20.92 13.03 100.92
C SER A 432 21.36 12.24 99.67
N VAL A 433 22.24 11.25 99.84
CA VAL A 433 22.63 10.37 98.72
C VAL A 433 21.38 9.68 98.14
N GLU A 434 20.43 9.29 99.00
CA GLU A 434 19.14 8.69 98.64
C GLU A 434 18.25 9.62 97.79
N GLU A 435 18.23 10.93 98.06
CA GLU A 435 17.45 11.89 97.28
C GLU A 435 17.99 12.08 95.85
N ILE A 436 19.32 12.07 95.69
CA ILE A 436 19.96 12.15 94.38
C ILE A 436 19.82 10.83 93.61
N GLU A 437 19.91 9.69 94.30
CA GLU A 437 19.64 8.37 93.72
C GLU A 437 18.17 8.25 93.24
N ALA A 438 17.21 8.74 94.02
CA ALA A 438 15.81 8.81 93.61
C ALA A 438 15.60 9.70 92.36
N GLN A 439 16.27 10.86 92.30
CA GLN A 439 16.24 11.73 91.12
C GLN A 439 16.85 11.03 89.90
N LEU A 440 17.99 10.35 90.04
CA LEU A 440 18.60 9.55 88.97
C LEU A 440 17.70 8.42 88.48
N ILE A 441 17.01 7.70 89.37
CA ILE A 441 16.05 6.65 89.00
C ILE A 441 14.89 7.24 88.18
N THR A 442 14.34 8.38 88.61
CA THR A 442 13.26 9.06 87.86
C THR A 442 13.69 9.58 86.50
N LEU A 443 14.89 10.16 86.37
CA LEU A 443 15.43 10.62 85.09
C LEU A 443 15.81 9.45 84.16
N ARG A 444 16.41 8.37 84.66
CA ARG A 444 16.70 7.15 83.88
C ARG A 444 15.41 6.48 83.38
N ARG A 445 14.34 6.51 84.18
CA ARG A 445 13.00 6.10 83.72
C ARG A 445 12.46 7.03 82.63
N ARG A 446 12.58 8.35 82.81
CA ARG A 446 12.16 9.33 81.80
C ARG A 446 12.90 9.17 80.47
N LEU A 447 14.21 8.89 80.53
CA LEU A 447 15.06 8.63 79.37
C LEU A 447 14.66 7.34 78.64
N SER A 448 14.36 6.25 79.37
CA SER A 448 13.91 5.01 78.71
C SER A 448 12.50 5.13 78.10
N ASP A 449 11.61 5.94 78.68
CA ASP A 449 10.32 6.28 78.07
C ASP A 449 10.51 7.16 76.80
N LEU A 450 11.41 8.15 76.82
CA LEU A 450 11.76 8.97 75.64
C LEU A 450 12.44 8.15 74.53
N HIS A 451 13.30 7.18 74.87
CA HIS A 451 13.89 6.25 73.90
C HIS A 451 12.82 5.39 73.22
N ARG A 452 11.80 4.95 73.96
CA ARG A 452 10.66 4.21 73.41
C ARG A 452 9.83 5.08 72.45
N GLU A 453 9.61 6.35 72.81
CA GLU A 453 8.89 7.35 71.98
C GLU A 453 9.68 7.72 70.70
N ARG A 454 11.01 7.84 70.79
CA ARG A 454 11.87 7.99 69.60
C ARG A 454 11.74 6.78 68.68
N GLN A 455 11.85 5.56 69.23
CA GLN A 455 11.82 4.34 68.42
C GLN A 455 10.48 4.16 67.69
N SER A 456 9.35 4.34 68.38
CA SER A 456 8.03 4.24 67.74
C SER A 456 7.82 5.29 66.65
N THR A 457 8.39 6.48 66.81
CA THR A 457 8.31 7.53 65.77
C THR A 457 9.21 7.21 64.57
N VAL A 458 10.42 6.66 64.77
CA VAL A 458 11.29 6.19 63.67
C VAL A 458 10.60 5.08 62.87
N ASP A 459 9.93 4.15 63.54
CA ASP A 459 9.22 3.05 62.88
C ASP A 459 8.01 3.54 62.06
N GLN A 460 7.28 4.57 62.55
CA GLN A 460 6.22 5.25 61.79
C GLN A 460 6.77 5.99 60.55
N VAL A 461 7.91 6.69 60.68
CA VAL A 461 8.57 7.36 59.54
C VAL A 461 8.91 6.34 58.46
N ARG A 462 9.53 5.21 58.82
CA ARG A 462 9.87 4.13 57.87
C ARG A 462 8.65 3.57 57.14
N GLN A 463 7.53 3.36 57.85
CA GLN A 463 6.28 2.89 57.23
C GLN A 463 5.75 3.86 56.17
N LEU A 464 5.72 5.16 56.48
CA LEU A 464 5.24 6.19 55.56
C LEU A 464 6.22 6.42 54.38
N GLU A 465 7.52 6.26 54.59
CA GLU A 465 8.52 6.29 53.51
C GLU A 465 8.34 5.14 52.51
N VAL A 466 7.99 3.94 52.99
CA VAL A 466 7.66 2.79 52.12
C VAL A 466 6.35 3.04 51.34
N GLU A 467 5.28 3.51 51.98
CA GLU A 467 4.01 3.85 51.29
C GLU A 467 4.26 4.93 50.21
N LEU A 468 5.03 5.96 50.53
CA LEU A 468 5.43 7.02 49.61
C LEU A 468 6.28 6.49 48.44
N ALA A 469 7.22 5.59 48.70
CA ALA A 469 8.05 4.96 47.67
C ALA A 469 7.21 4.10 46.72
N GLU A 470 6.27 3.31 47.24
CA GLU A 470 5.32 2.54 46.43
C GLU A 470 4.43 3.43 45.56
N LEU A 471 3.84 4.49 46.12
CA LEU A 471 2.98 5.41 45.36
C LEU A 471 3.77 6.16 44.27
N ARG A 472 5.01 6.55 44.55
CA ARG A 472 5.92 7.13 43.56
C ARG A 472 6.35 6.11 42.49
N LEU A 473 6.49 4.83 42.83
CA LEU A 473 6.74 3.76 41.87
C LEU A 473 5.52 3.55 40.96
N LYS A 474 4.31 3.47 41.54
CA LYS A 474 3.04 3.35 40.81
C LYS A 474 2.85 4.53 39.83
N LEU A 475 3.17 5.76 40.25
CA LEU A 475 3.14 6.97 39.40
C LEU A 475 4.20 6.97 38.28
N LYS A 476 5.32 6.26 38.44
CA LYS A 476 6.32 6.05 37.37
C LYS A 476 5.99 4.87 36.47
N ALA A 477 5.23 3.90 36.97
CA ALA A 477 4.80 2.70 36.24
C ALA A 477 3.58 2.95 35.33
N THR A 478 2.82 4.03 35.54
CA THR A 478 1.77 4.47 34.61
C THR A 478 2.36 4.91 33.28
N ALA A 479 2.45 3.93 32.36
CA ALA A 479 2.94 3.98 30.99
C ALA A 479 4.42 4.40 30.84
N ARG A 480 5.26 3.47 30.33
CA ARG A 480 6.61 3.80 29.88
C ARG A 480 6.49 4.82 28.74
N LEU A 481 7.41 5.80 28.72
CA LEU A 481 7.43 6.84 27.68
C LEU A 481 7.46 6.21 26.27
N GLU A 482 8.20 5.11 26.14
CA GLU A 482 8.32 4.27 24.94
C GLU A 482 6.97 3.74 24.42
N ASP A 483 6.08 3.26 25.29
CA ASP A 483 4.77 2.74 24.88
C ASP A 483 3.85 3.86 24.39
N ILE A 484 3.88 5.02 25.08
CA ILE A 484 3.17 6.23 24.66
C ILE A 484 3.67 6.71 23.30
N ASP A 485 4.99 6.74 23.08
CA ASP A 485 5.59 7.21 21.83
C ASP A 485 5.38 6.22 20.69
N ARG A 486 5.36 4.91 20.96
CA ARG A 486 4.96 3.87 20.00
C ARG A 486 3.52 4.05 19.54
N VAL A 487 2.58 4.28 20.45
CA VAL A 487 1.17 4.53 20.10
C VAL A 487 1.00 5.85 19.33
N LYS A 488 1.71 6.93 19.70
CA LYS A 488 1.74 8.18 18.91
C LYS A 488 2.24 7.93 17.49
N MET A 489 3.31 7.15 17.31
CA MET A 489 3.87 6.84 16.00
C MET A 489 2.88 6.08 15.12
N GLN A 490 2.15 5.10 15.69
CA GLN A 490 1.08 4.38 14.99
C GLN A 490 -0.09 5.31 14.59
N ILE A 491 -0.51 6.23 15.47
CA ILE A 491 -1.54 7.23 15.15
C ILE A 491 -1.07 8.12 13.99
N ALA A 492 0.19 8.58 13.99
CA ALA A 492 0.75 9.40 12.92
C ALA A 492 0.83 8.66 11.58
N GLN A 493 1.13 7.35 11.60
CA GLN A 493 1.10 6.50 10.40
C GLN A 493 -0.33 6.39 9.84
N LEU A 494 -1.33 6.14 10.68
CA LEU A 494 -2.74 6.04 10.26
C LEU A 494 -3.32 7.38 9.79
N ASP A 495 -2.95 8.51 10.40
CA ASP A 495 -3.36 9.85 9.93
C ASP A 495 -2.78 10.12 8.52
N ALA A 496 -1.51 9.77 8.27
CA ALA A 496 -0.91 9.90 6.93
C ALA A 496 -1.54 8.96 5.88
N GLU A 497 -1.88 7.72 6.25
CA GLU A 497 -2.63 6.81 5.38
C GLU A 497 -4.03 7.34 5.07
N PHE A 498 -4.73 7.87 6.07
CA PHE A 498 -6.06 8.46 5.90
C PHE A 498 -6.04 9.66 4.94
N GLU A 499 -5.06 10.55 5.07
CA GLU A 499 -4.88 11.68 4.14
C GLU A 499 -4.64 11.20 2.69
N LEU A 500 -3.80 10.18 2.49
CA LEU A 500 -3.54 9.60 1.17
C LEU A 500 -4.80 8.97 0.56
N LEU A 501 -5.57 8.22 1.36
CA LEU A 501 -6.84 7.63 0.93
C LEU A 501 -7.87 8.72 0.59
N GLN A 502 -7.95 9.79 1.38
CA GLN A 502 -8.84 10.93 1.14
C GLN A 502 -8.48 11.69 -0.14
N GLN A 503 -7.18 11.89 -0.43
CA GLN A 503 -6.73 12.46 -1.69
C GLN A 503 -7.16 11.60 -2.88
N ARG A 504 -6.95 10.27 -2.82
CA ARG A 504 -7.40 9.34 -3.89
C ARG A 504 -8.91 9.37 -4.11
N TYR A 505 -9.69 9.42 -3.02
CA TYR A 505 -11.15 9.54 -3.08
C TYR A 505 -11.59 10.81 -3.81
N ASN A 506 -10.99 11.96 -3.47
CA ASN A 506 -11.31 13.25 -4.10
C ASN A 506 -10.94 13.27 -5.59
N VAL A 507 -9.81 12.67 -5.98
CA VAL A 507 -9.41 12.53 -7.38
C VAL A 507 -10.45 11.72 -8.16
N GLN A 508 -10.83 10.53 -7.69
CA GLN A 508 -11.86 9.71 -8.36
C GLN A 508 -13.21 10.42 -8.47
N GLN A 509 -13.66 11.10 -7.42
CA GLN A 509 -14.92 11.85 -7.45
C GLN A 509 -14.89 12.99 -8.50
N THR A 510 -13.74 13.64 -8.66
CA THR A 510 -13.56 14.70 -9.68
C THR A 510 -13.50 14.10 -11.09
N THR A 511 -12.80 12.98 -11.26
CA THR A 511 -12.74 12.24 -12.53
C THR A 511 -14.12 11.75 -12.96
N GLU A 512 -14.92 11.15 -12.06
CA GLU A 512 -16.29 10.71 -12.32
C GLU A 512 -17.18 11.86 -12.83
N ALA A 513 -17.09 13.04 -12.19
CA ALA A 513 -17.86 14.22 -12.60
C ALA A 513 -17.44 14.75 -13.98
N ASN A 514 -16.14 14.78 -14.26
CA ASN A 514 -15.62 15.17 -15.56
C ASN A 514 -16.04 14.19 -16.67
N LEU A 515 -15.93 12.88 -16.43
CA LEU A 515 -16.35 11.84 -17.38
C LEU A 515 -17.85 11.92 -17.69
N ARG A 516 -18.71 12.15 -16.69
CA ARG A 516 -20.15 12.39 -16.94
C ARG A 516 -20.39 13.60 -17.83
N THR A 517 -19.64 14.68 -17.62
CA THR A 517 -19.75 15.91 -18.45
C THR A 517 -19.32 15.65 -19.90
N VAL A 518 -18.30 14.82 -20.12
CA VAL A 518 -17.90 14.38 -21.47
C VAL A 518 -18.99 13.52 -22.11
N LEU A 519 -19.54 12.55 -21.37
CA LEU A 519 -20.62 11.68 -21.85
C LEU A 519 -21.86 12.46 -22.28
N GLU A 520 -22.27 13.49 -21.53
CA GLU A 520 -23.37 14.37 -21.91
C GLU A 520 -23.08 15.17 -23.19
N ARG A 521 -21.84 15.64 -23.39
CA ARG A 521 -21.45 16.33 -24.63
C ARG A 521 -21.48 15.40 -25.84
N LEU A 522 -20.93 14.18 -25.71
CA LEU A 522 -20.96 13.18 -26.78
C LEU A 522 -22.40 12.82 -27.19
N ARG A 523 -23.32 12.72 -26.23
CA ARG A 523 -24.74 12.39 -26.48
C ARG A 523 -25.52 13.49 -27.20
N ASN A 524 -25.05 14.73 -27.15
CA ASN A 524 -25.75 15.90 -27.71
C ASN A 524 -25.26 16.31 -29.12
N TYR A 525 -24.27 15.62 -29.71
CA TYR A 525 -23.86 15.82 -31.10
C TYR A 525 -24.83 15.12 -32.07
N ARG A 526 -25.84 15.85 -32.56
CA ARG A 526 -26.71 15.45 -33.68
C ARG A 526 -26.64 16.50 -34.79
N ASN A 527 -26.65 16.10 -36.06
CA ASN A 527 -26.64 17.03 -37.20
C ASN A 527 -28.09 17.30 -37.64
N PRO A 528 -28.66 18.50 -37.38
CA PRO A 528 -30.04 18.80 -37.77
C PRO A 528 -30.25 18.95 -39.28
N GLY A 529 -29.22 19.35 -40.05
CA GLY A 529 -29.38 19.75 -41.45
C GLY A 529 -29.57 18.63 -42.49
N VAL A 530 -29.22 17.36 -42.18
CA VAL A 530 -29.22 16.29 -43.20
C VAL A 530 -30.64 15.99 -43.71
N LEU A 531 -31.63 15.93 -42.82
CA LEU A 531 -33.03 15.68 -43.21
C LEU A 531 -33.70 16.91 -43.84
N GLU A 532 -33.28 18.11 -43.46
CA GLU A 532 -33.75 19.37 -44.06
C GLU A 532 -33.31 19.44 -45.53
N LEU A 533 -32.01 19.26 -45.81
CA LEU A 533 -31.47 19.24 -47.17
C LEU A 533 -31.98 18.04 -48.00
N ALA A 534 -32.15 16.87 -47.37
CA ALA A 534 -32.75 15.72 -48.05
C ALA A 534 -34.21 15.97 -48.45
N SER A 535 -34.98 16.69 -47.62
CA SER A 535 -36.37 17.05 -47.94
C SER A 535 -36.43 17.97 -49.17
N GLU A 536 -35.57 19.00 -49.23
CA GLU A 536 -35.45 19.88 -50.41
C GLU A 536 -35.13 19.09 -51.69
N TYR A 537 -34.21 18.13 -51.60
CA TYR A 537 -33.85 17.29 -52.73
C TYR A 537 -34.98 16.34 -53.16
N VAL A 538 -35.74 15.72 -52.25
CA VAL A 538 -36.86 14.85 -52.65
C VAL A 538 -38.03 15.64 -53.24
N ASP A 539 -38.35 16.81 -52.68
CA ASP A 539 -39.42 17.68 -53.18
C ASP A 539 -39.16 18.05 -54.64
N ARG A 540 -37.93 18.46 -54.95
CA ARG A 540 -37.45 18.73 -56.33
C ARG A 540 -37.47 17.49 -57.24
N LEU A 541 -37.01 16.34 -56.76
CA LEU A 541 -36.95 15.10 -57.55
C LEU A 541 -38.32 14.48 -57.86
N THR A 542 -39.35 14.84 -57.10
CA THR A 542 -40.68 14.22 -57.18
C THR A 542 -41.79 15.20 -57.56
N ASP A 543 -41.47 16.43 -57.96
CA ASP A 543 -42.44 17.51 -58.24
C ASP A 543 -43.49 17.69 -57.12
N GLY A 544 -43.03 17.61 -55.86
CA GLY A 544 -43.87 17.72 -54.66
C GLY A 544 -44.73 16.51 -54.31
N ASP A 545 -44.59 15.36 -54.98
CA ASP A 545 -45.30 14.13 -54.60
C ASP A 545 -44.80 13.59 -53.25
N CYS A 546 -43.52 13.82 -52.92
CA CYS A 546 -42.92 13.59 -51.60
C CYS A 546 -42.14 14.83 -51.16
N HIS A 547 -42.67 15.57 -50.18
CA HIS A 547 -42.20 16.93 -49.84
C HIS A 547 -41.37 17.02 -48.55
N GLN A 548 -41.40 15.99 -47.70
CA GLN A 548 -40.61 16.00 -46.46
C GLN A 548 -40.13 14.60 -46.03
N LEU A 549 -38.91 14.55 -45.52
CA LEU A 549 -38.33 13.40 -44.82
C LEU A 549 -38.08 13.75 -43.35
N ILE A 550 -38.68 12.99 -42.43
CA ILE A 550 -38.63 13.26 -40.99
C ILE A 550 -38.13 12.05 -40.19
N ALA A 551 -37.54 12.30 -39.03
CA ALA A 551 -37.13 11.26 -38.09
C ALA A 551 -38.33 10.76 -37.26
N ASP A 552 -38.54 9.45 -37.21
CA ASP A 552 -39.44 8.81 -36.24
C ASP A 552 -38.83 8.96 -34.83
N SER A 553 -39.50 9.75 -33.99
CA SER A 553 -39.12 10.03 -32.60
C SER A 553 -39.12 8.80 -31.68
N THR A 554 -39.68 7.67 -32.13
CA THR A 554 -39.84 6.44 -31.35
C THR A 554 -39.02 5.24 -31.83
N ASN A 555 -38.79 5.07 -33.15
CA ASN A 555 -38.19 3.84 -33.69
C ASN A 555 -36.91 4.03 -34.54
N SER A 556 -36.27 5.20 -34.54
CA SER A 556 -35.04 5.46 -35.33
C SER A 556 -35.18 5.06 -36.81
N HIS A 557 -36.30 5.44 -37.42
CA HIS A 557 -36.58 5.30 -38.84
C HIS A 557 -36.74 6.67 -39.49
N ILE A 558 -36.54 6.75 -40.80
CA ILE A 558 -36.95 7.92 -41.60
C ILE A 558 -38.35 7.63 -42.17
N LEU A 559 -39.23 8.61 -42.02
CA LEU A 559 -40.58 8.63 -42.58
C LEU A 559 -40.65 9.69 -43.67
N ALA A 560 -41.46 9.44 -44.69
CA ALA A 560 -41.69 10.32 -45.82
C ALA A 560 -43.13 10.83 -45.81
N GLU A 561 -43.31 12.14 -45.92
CA GLU A 561 -44.62 12.78 -46.09
C GLU A 561 -44.90 12.94 -47.59
N THR A 562 -45.94 12.25 -48.07
CA THR A 562 -46.31 12.20 -49.49
C THR A 562 -47.68 12.81 -49.70
N ARG A 563 -47.88 13.47 -50.85
CA ARG A 563 -49.15 14.12 -51.22
C ARG A 563 -50.33 13.13 -51.28
N GLN A 564 -50.03 11.86 -51.52
CA GLN A 564 -51.00 10.77 -51.67
C GLN A 564 -51.39 10.11 -50.33
N SER A 565 -50.63 10.34 -49.25
CA SER A 565 -50.84 9.74 -47.92
C SER A 565 -51.17 10.79 -46.86
N SER A 566 -52.19 10.56 -46.05
CA SER A 566 -52.53 11.44 -44.92
C SER A 566 -51.64 11.22 -43.68
N HIS A 567 -50.75 10.23 -43.72
CA HIS A 567 -49.84 9.87 -42.63
C HIS A 567 -48.43 9.61 -43.19
N PRO A 568 -47.36 9.95 -42.44
CA PRO A 568 -45.98 9.69 -42.86
C PRO A 568 -45.73 8.19 -43.05
N GLN A 569 -45.13 7.82 -44.18
CA GLN A 569 -44.87 6.42 -44.56
C GLN A 569 -43.40 6.05 -44.36
N LYS A 570 -43.10 4.81 -43.99
CA LYS A 570 -41.71 4.32 -43.99
C LYS A 570 -41.19 4.26 -45.43
N LEU A 571 -39.90 4.48 -45.66
CA LEU A 571 -39.29 4.41 -47.00
C LEU A 571 -39.60 3.09 -47.75
N GLN A 572 -39.71 1.97 -47.03
CA GLN A 572 -40.07 0.66 -47.59
C GLN A 572 -41.52 0.55 -48.12
N GLN A 573 -42.41 1.48 -47.75
CA GLN A 573 -43.82 1.52 -48.13
C GLN A 573 -44.09 2.40 -49.37
N LEU A 574 -43.09 3.18 -49.80
CA LEU A 574 -43.17 4.05 -50.98
C LEU A 574 -43.15 3.24 -52.28
N SER A 575 -43.60 3.87 -53.37
CA SER A 575 -43.42 3.34 -54.73
C SER A 575 -41.92 3.12 -55.02
N ARG A 576 -41.57 2.18 -55.92
CA ARG A 576 -40.16 1.92 -56.24
C ARG A 576 -39.43 3.17 -56.73
N GLY A 577 -40.03 3.94 -57.64
CA GLY A 577 -39.44 5.18 -58.15
C GLY A 577 -39.25 6.22 -57.05
N THR A 578 -40.32 6.57 -56.32
CA THR A 578 -40.28 7.55 -55.21
C THR A 578 -39.28 7.15 -54.13
N ARG A 579 -39.21 5.85 -53.79
CA ARG A 579 -38.26 5.32 -52.81
C ARG A 579 -36.83 5.45 -53.29
N ASP A 580 -36.55 5.07 -54.52
CA ASP A 580 -35.19 5.07 -55.06
C ASP A 580 -34.70 6.54 -55.23
N LEU A 581 -35.58 7.50 -55.58
CA LEU A 581 -35.32 8.95 -55.54
C LEU A 581 -35.09 9.48 -54.12
N ALA A 582 -35.90 9.07 -53.13
CA ALA A 582 -35.66 9.42 -51.73
C ALA A 582 -34.32 8.86 -51.21
N ALA A 583 -33.91 7.70 -51.70
CA ALA A 583 -32.61 7.10 -51.40
C ALA A 583 -31.45 7.88 -52.05
N LEU A 584 -31.66 8.49 -53.21
CA LEU A 584 -30.69 9.38 -53.85
C LEU A 584 -30.56 10.68 -53.07
N ALA A 585 -31.67 11.35 -52.78
CA ALA A 585 -31.70 12.60 -52.01
C ALA A 585 -31.02 12.47 -50.63
N LEU A 586 -31.34 11.41 -49.86
CA LEU A 586 -30.68 11.15 -48.58
C LEU A 586 -29.18 10.95 -48.71
N ARG A 587 -28.71 10.25 -49.75
CA ARG A 587 -27.26 10.08 -50.03
C ARG A 587 -26.61 11.41 -50.39
N LEU A 588 -27.22 12.19 -51.29
CA LEU A 588 -26.69 13.49 -51.70
C LEU A 588 -26.63 14.47 -50.53
N ALA A 589 -27.68 14.57 -49.73
CA ALA A 589 -27.72 15.43 -48.55
C ALA A 589 -26.70 15.00 -47.49
N LEU A 590 -26.57 13.70 -47.22
CA LEU A 590 -25.53 13.16 -46.33
C LEU A 590 -24.13 13.51 -46.84
N ILE A 591 -23.85 13.32 -48.14
CA ILE A 591 -22.56 13.67 -48.75
C ILE A 591 -22.29 15.17 -48.64
N GLN A 592 -23.27 16.03 -48.92
CA GLN A 592 -23.11 17.48 -48.88
C GLN A 592 -22.87 18.00 -47.47
N CYS A 593 -23.71 17.64 -46.49
CA CYS A 593 -23.50 18.05 -45.10
C CYS A 593 -22.16 17.55 -44.54
N ARG A 594 -21.71 16.35 -44.91
CA ARG A 594 -20.40 15.82 -44.49
C ARG A 594 -19.22 16.36 -45.28
N ALA A 595 -19.45 17.10 -46.36
CA ALA A 595 -18.43 17.74 -47.18
C ALA A 595 -18.05 19.15 -46.71
N GLU A 596 -18.77 19.71 -45.72
CA GLU A 596 -18.39 20.95 -45.05
C GLU A 596 -17.22 20.71 -44.08
N ASP A 597 -17.31 19.64 -43.28
CA ASP A 597 -16.33 19.30 -42.24
C ASP A 597 -15.15 18.42 -42.73
N ALA A 598 -15.26 17.80 -43.91
CA ALA A 598 -14.26 16.86 -44.43
C ALA A 598 -14.01 16.98 -45.94
N GLU A 599 -12.85 16.48 -46.39
CA GLU A 599 -12.49 16.51 -47.81
C GLU A 599 -13.42 15.62 -48.66
N ARG A 600 -14.11 16.23 -49.64
CA ARG A 600 -15.02 15.56 -50.60
C ARG A 600 -14.39 14.31 -51.23
N CYS A 601 -15.10 13.19 -51.16
CA CYS A 601 -14.79 11.93 -51.84
C CYS A 601 -15.63 11.82 -53.13
N PRO A 602 -15.08 11.35 -54.27
CA PRO A 602 -15.85 11.18 -55.51
C PRO A 602 -17.07 10.27 -55.34
N LEU A 603 -18.17 10.59 -56.02
CA LEU A 603 -19.39 9.79 -56.09
C LEU A 603 -19.42 9.00 -57.40
N ILE A 604 -19.64 7.70 -57.32
CA ILE A 604 -19.74 6.77 -58.44
C ILE A 604 -21.15 6.16 -58.45
N LEU A 605 -21.79 6.16 -59.61
CA LEU A 605 -23.16 5.64 -59.82
C LEU A 605 -23.15 4.68 -61.01
N ASP A 606 -23.60 3.42 -60.87
CA ASP A 606 -23.59 2.40 -61.95
C ASP A 606 -25.00 2.00 -62.39
N ASP A 607 -25.55 2.74 -63.36
CA ASP A 607 -26.90 2.60 -63.95
C ASP A 607 -28.03 2.55 -62.90
N VAL A 608 -28.00 3.51 -61.96
CA VAL A 608 -28.92 3.61 -60.81
C VAL A 608 -29.71 4.93 -60.84
N PHE A 609 -30.92 4.92 -60.27
CA PHE A 609 -31.80 6.07 -60.01
C PHE A 609 -32.41 6.74 -61.25
N ILE A 610 -31.85 6.54 -62.43
CA ILE A 610 -32.35 7.08 -63.69
C ILE A 610 -32.85 5.92 -64.56
N THR A 611 -34.17 5.76 -64.62
CA THR A 611 -34.84 4.94 -65.64
C THR A 611 -35.29 5.85 -66.77
N ALA A 612 -34.94 5.50 -68.02
CA ALA A 612 -35.44 6.23 -69.19
C ALA A 612 -36.97 6.08 -69.29
N ASP A 613 -37.69 7.20 -69.10
CA ASP A 613 -38.95 7.60 -69.78
C ASP A 613 -39.81 8.64 -68.98
N ASP A 614 -39.33 9.23 -67.87
CA ASP A 614 -40.11 10.18 -67.03
C ASP A 614 -39.42 11.53 -66.76
N ASP A 615 -40.20 12.57 -66.42
CA ASP A 615 -39.74 13.89 -65.94
C ASP A 615 -38.79 13.79 -64.73
N ALA A 616 -38.94 12.74 -63.91
CA ALA A 616 -38.05 12.43 -62.79
C ALA A 616 -36.60 12.15 -63.22
N ALA A 617 -36.38 11.64 -64.44
CA ALA A 617 -35.04 11.44 -64.99
C ALA A 617 -34.36 12.78 -65.32
N GLU A 618 -35.12 13.75 -65.83
CA GLU A 618 -34.65 15.12 -66.07
C GLU A 618 -34.28 15.79 -64.73
N ALA A 619 -35.19 15.77 -63.75
CA ALA A 619 -34.96 16.34 -62.42
C ALA A 619 -33.75 15.69 -61.69
N ALA A 620 -33.56 14.38 -61.84
CA ALA A 620 -32.39 13.68 -61.30
C ALA A 620 -31.08 14.08 -62.00
N ALA A 621 -31.11 14.25 -63.32
CA ALA A 621 -29.95 14.74 -64.07
C ALA A 621 -29.59 16.18 -63.69
N ASP A 622 -30.58 17.06 -63.55
CA ASP A 622 -30.38 18.45 -63.11
C ASP A 622 -29.81 18.53 -61.69
N LEU A 623 -30.38 17.81 -60.72
CA LEU A 623 -29.85 17.80 -59.35
C LEU A 623 -28.41 17.25 -59.28
N LEU A 624 -28.09 16.23 -60.07
CA LEU A 624 -26.72 15.69 -60.14
C LEU A 624 -25.75 16.67 -60.80
N MET A 625 -26.20 17.50 -61.74
CA MET A 625 -25.39 18.56 -62.33
C MET A 625 -25.17 19.73 -61.36
N ASP A 626 -26.20 20.15 -60.61
CA ASP A 626 -26.09 21.16 -59.54
C ASP A 626 -25.06 20.73 -58.49
N VAL A 627 -25.23 19.51 -57.95
CA VAL A 627 -24.29 18.91 -56.97
C VAL A 627 -22.87 18.87 -57.53
N ALA A 628 -22.71 18.57 -58.82
CA ALA A 628 -21.40 18.56 -59.47
C ALA A 628 -20.80 19.97 -59.63
N ALA A 629 -21.62 21.00 -59.86
CA ALA A 629 -21.21 22.40 -59.90
C ALA A 629 -20.75 22.91 -58.51
N ASP A 630 -21.38 22.43 -57.42
CA ASP A 630 -20.96 22.66 -56.03
C ASP A 630 -19.62 21.97 -55.65
N GLY A 631 -18.95 21.35 -56.64
CA GLY A 631 -17.57 20.87 -56.52
C GLY A 631 -17.44 19.41 -56.09
N GLN A 632 -18.55 18.68 -55.98
CA GLN A 632 -18.60 17.24 -55.82
C GLN A 632 -18.27 16.54 -57.15
N GLN A 633 -17.24 15.69 -57.19
CA GLN A 633 -16.97 14.93 -58.40
C GLN A 633 -17.97 13.77 -58.53
N ILE A 634 -18.58 13.60 -59.70
CA ILE A 634 -19.51 12.51 -60.00
C ILE A 634 -19.04 11.75 -61.25
N ILE A 635 -19.00 10.43 -61.16
CA ILE A 635 -18.71 9.51 -62.27
C ILE A 635 -19.93 8.61 -62.46
N PHE A 636 -20.72 8.88 -63.49
CA PHE A 636 -21.95 8.17 -63.81
C PHE A 636 -21.70 7.14 -64.92
N PHE A 637 -21.87 5.86 -64.63
CA PHE A 637 -21.78 4.77 -65.59
C PHE A 637 -23.18 4.41 -66.10
N THR A 638 -23.32 4.23 -67.42
CA THR A 638 -24.59 3.77 -68.02
C THR A 638 -24.38 2.95 -69.29
N CYS A 639 -25.32 2.05 -69.58
CA CYS A 639 -25.46 1.41 -70.90
C CYS A 639 -26.56 2.04 -71.77
N GLN A 640 -27.34 2.96 -71.23
CA GLN A 640 -28.50 3.56 -71.90
C GLN A 640 -28.05 4.78 -72.71
N LYS A 641 -28.32 4.74 -74.02
CA LYS A 641 -27.91 5.81 -74.94
C LYS A 641 -28.62 7.13 -74.64
N ASP A 642 -29.88 7.05 -74.21
CA ASP A 642 -30.74 8.20 -73.96
C ASP A 642 -30.33 8.92 -72.67
N VAL A 643 -29.96 8.18 -71.61
CA VAL A 643 -29.37 8.74 -70.38
C VAL A 643 -28.03 9.43 -70.67
N ARG A 644 -27.17 8.83 -71.51
CA ARG A 644 -25.95 9.49 -72.00
C ARG A 644 -26.27 10.80 -72.74
N GLU A 645 -27.29 10.82 -73.58
CA GLU A 645 -27.71 12.04 -74.30
C GLU A 645 -28.33 13.09 -73.38
N LEU A 646 -29.07 12.68 -72.35
CA LEU A 646 -29.68 13.57 -71.33
C LEU A 646 -28.62 14.40 -70.60
N PHE A 647 -27.52 13.77 -70.16
CA PHE A 647 -26.38 14.45 -69.56
C PHE A 647 -25.52 15.20 -70.58
N ALA A 648 -25.35 14.69 -71.80
CA ALA A 648 -24.60 15.38 -72.85
C ALA A 648 -25.25 16.71 -73.27
N ARG A 649 -26.58 16.83 -73.18
CA ARG A 649 -27.32 18.10 -73.38
C ARG A 649 -27.10 19.12 -72.24
N ARG A 650 -26.55 18.67 -71.11
CA ARG A 650 -26.24 19.45 -69.91
C ARG A 650 -24.72 19.64 -69.73
N ASP A 651 -23.96 19.60 -70.83
CA ASP A 651 -22.49 19.80 -70.89
C ASP A 651 -21.64 18.83 -70.02
N ALA A 652 -22.17 17.65 -69.67
CA ALA A 652 -21.40 16.63 -68.97
C ALA A 652 -20.27 16.04 -69.82
N SER A 653 -19.12 15.73 -69.21
CA SER A 653 -17.98 15.13 -69.92
C SER A 653 -18.26 13.66 -70.25
N VAL A 654 -18.55 13.35 -71.52
CA VAL A 654 -18.80 11.96 -71.96
C VAL A 654 -17.49 11.24 -72.28
N ARG A 655 -17.37 10.00 -71.82
CA ARG A 655 -16.27 9.06 -72.07
C ARG A 655 -16.85 7.70 -72.50
N TYR A 656 -16.07 6.92 -73.27
CA TYR A 656 -16.49 5.63 -73.80
C TYR A 656 -15.60 4.51 -73.27
N LEU A 657 -16.20 3.46 -72.72
CA LEU A 657 -15.49 2.27 -72.26
C LEU A 657 -15.43 1.22 -73.37
N ASN A 658 -14.25 1.07 -73.98
CA ASN A 658 -13.91 0.06 -75.00
C ASN A 658 -14.59 0.17 -76.38
N GLU A 659 -14.81 1.39 -76.89
CA GLU A 659 -15.02 1.62 -78.33
C GLU A 659 -13.79 2.33 -78.93
N ARG A 660 -13.12 1.71 -79.92
CA ARG A 660 -12.04 2.36 -80.69
C ARG A 660 -12.64 3.35 -81.69
N PRO A 661 -12.39 4.67 -81.60
CA PRO A 661 -12.60 5.56 -82.73
C PRO A 661 -11.55 5.28 -83.81
N ALA A 662 -11.89 5.51 -85.07
CA ALA A 662 -10.98 5.23 -86.18
C ALA A 662 -9.71 6.12 -86.18
N VAL A 663 -8.64 5.56 -86.73
CA VAL A 663 -7.28 6.12 -86.76
C VAL A 663 -7.20 7.53 -87.35
N ALA A 664 -6.46 8.42 -86.67
CA ALA A 664 -5.73 9.52 -87.28
C ALA A 664 -4.25 9.43 -86.87
N PRO A 665 -3.28 9.47 -87.79
CA PRO A 665 -1.88 9.21 -87.46
C PRO A 665 -1.22 10.42 -86.80
N ARG A 666 -0.46 10.19 -85.72
CA ARG A 666 0.58 11.11 -85.25
C ARG A 666 1.96 10.48 -85.40
N VAL A 667 2.89 11.32 -85.81
CA VAL A 667 4.23 10.96 -86.28
C VAL A 667 5.08 10.43 -85.12
N ALA A 668 5.85 9.36 -85.37
CA ALA A 668 6.81 8.85 -84.42
C ALA A 668 8.11 9.69 -84.46
N GLU A 669 8.50 10.27 -83.33
CA GLU A 669 9.85 10.79 -83.15
C GLU A 669 10.79 9.69 -82.62
N VAL A 670 12.02 9.70 -83.13
CA VAL A 670 13.05 8.67 -82.88
C VAL A 670 13.80 8.98 -81.58
N PRO A 671 14.02 8.01 -80.68
CA PRO A 671 14.80 8.25 -79.46
C PRO A 671 16.29 8.44 -79.79
N GLN A 672 16.88 9.53 -79.31
CA GLN A 672 18.34 9.75 -79.36
C GLN A 672 19.06 8.98 -78.22
N PRO A 673 20.32 8.56 -78.43
CA PRO A 673 21.04 7.73 -77.46
C PRO A 673 21.50 8.50 -76.23
N VAL A 674 21.39 7.85 -75.07
CA VAL A 674 21.87 8.36 -73.78
C VAL A 674 23.41 8.36 -73.76
N ILE A 675 24.02 9.53 -73.57
CA ILE A 675 25.44 9.66 -73.22
C ILE A 675 25.55 9.90 -71.72
N SER A 676 26.18 8.97 -71.02
CA SER A 676 26.43 9.05 -69.57
C SER A 676 27.46 10.13 -69.24
N ALA A 677 27.08 11.13 -68.44
CA ALA A 677 28.01 12.08 -67.83
C ALA A 677 28.35 11.65 -66.38
N PRO A 678 29.57 11.91 -65.88
CA PRO A 678 30.05 11.34 -64.61
C PRO A 678 29.51 12.05 -63.37
N THR A 679 29.44 11.31 -62.27
CA THR A 679 28.96 11.74 -60.95
C THR A 679 29.82 12.86 -60.36
N PRO A 680 29.23 14.00 -59.91
CA PRO A 680 29.95 14.99 -59.11
C PRO A 680 30.17 14.51 -57.66
N PRO A 681 31.24 14.97 -56.97
CA PRO A 681 31.52 14.59 -55.59
C PRO A 681 30.50 15.19 -54.60
N PRO A 682 30.36 14.61 -53.38
CA PRO A 682 29.32 14.99 -52.44
C PRO A 682 29.52 16.41 -51.90
N VAL A 683 28.53 17.28 -52.14
CA VAL A 683 28.43 18.57 -51.46
C VAL A 683 27.99 18.34 -50.02
N VAL A 684 28.87 18.64 -49.07
CA VAL A 684 28.53 18.67 -47.64
C VAL A 684 27.57 19.83 -47.39
N GLN A 685 26.28 19.53 -47.21
CA GLN A 685 25.33 20.52 -46.71
C GLN A 685 25.57 20.76 -45.21
N PRO A 686 25.55 22.02 -44.72
CA PRO A 686 25.59 22.29 -43.29
C PRO A 686 24.33 21.75 -42.62
N ALA A 687 24.47 21.18 -41.42
CA ALA A 687 23.37 20.56 -40.70
C ALA A 687 22.17 21.53 -40.52
N PRO A 688 20.93 21.05 -40.66
CA PRO A 688 19.75 21.89 -40.47
C PRO A 688 19.72 22.41 -39.03
N LYS A 689 19.56 23.72 -38.86
CA LYS A 689 19.22 24.30 -37.55
C LYS A 689 17.88 23.71 -37.12
N PRO A 690 17.74 23.21 -35.87
CA PRO A 690 16.45 22.74 -35.39
C PRO A 690 15.43 23.88 -35.42
N ALA A 691 14.20 23.55 -35.82
CA ALA A 691 13.06 24.44 -35.65
C ALA A 691 12.85 24.76 -34.16
N PRO A 692 12.25 25.90 -33.80
CA PRO A 692 11.94 26.21 -32.40
C PRO A 692 10.97 25.16 -31.86
N THR A 693 11.48 24.26 -31.02
CA THR A 693 10.72 23.19 -30.39
C THR A 693 9.77 23.77 -29.35
N SER A 694 8.50 23.35 -29.41
CA SER A 694 7.51 23.60 -28.36
C SER A 694 7.74 22.65 -27.18
N ASP A 695 8.88 22.79 -26.50
CA ASP A 695 9.35 21.87 -25.45
C ASP A 695 8.62 22.05 -24.12
N HIS A 696 7.42 21.49 -24.05
CA HIS A 696 6.69 21.22 -22.81
C HIS A 696 6.31 19.74 -22.72
N THR A 697 7.30 18.85 -22.77
CA THR A 697 7.12 17.45 -22.38
C THR A 697 6.85 17.36 -20.88
N ASN A 698 5.67 16.84 -20.52
CA ASN A 698 5.12 16.88 -19.16
C ASN A 698 5.70 15.77 -18.25
N TRP A 699 7.02 15.60 -18.25
CA TRP A 699 7.71 14.62 -17.42
C TRP A 699 7.92 15.11 -15.99
N LEU A 700 7.85 14.19 -15.03
CA LEU A 700 8.21 14.42 -13.63
C LEU A 700 9.69 14.09 -13.42
N PHE A 701 10.44 14.98 -12.78
CA PHE A 701 11.79 14.71 -12.26
C PHE A 701 11.74 14.70 -10.73
N TYR A 702 12.33 13.68 -10.08
CA TYR A 702 12.31 13.56 -8.62
C TYR A 702 13.35 14.45 -7.91
N LEU A 703 14.25 15.06 -8.68
CA LEU A 703 15.25 16.03 -8.24
C LEU A 703 15.38 17.09 -9.33
N GLU A 704 14.99 18.34 -9.07
CA GLU A 704 15.29 19.46 -9.96
C GLU A 704 16.65 20.05 -9.58
N VAL A 705 17.23 20.84 -10.49
CA VAL A 705 18.55 21.47 -10.32
C VAL A 705 18.54 22.55 -9.21
N ASP A 706 17.36 23.13 -8.93
CA ASP A 706 17.12 24.10 -7.84
C ASP A 706 16.91 23.43 -6.46
N ASN A 707 16.81 22.09 -6.36
CA ASN A 707 16.61 21.39 -5.09
C ASN A 707 17.81 21.57 -4.14
N SER A 708 17.57 21.39 -2.84
CA SER A 708 18.64 21.42 -1.85
C SER A 708 19.55 20.20 -1.99
N VAL A 709 20.84 20.31 -1.65
CA VAL A 709 21.70 19.11 -1.59
C VAL A 709 21.23 18.11 -0.53
N GLU A 710 20.47 18.56 0.47
CA GLU A 710 19.82 17.72 1.48
C GLU A 710 18.75 16.77 0.90
N ASP A 711 18.27 17.02 -0.33
CA ASP A 711 17.33 16.14 -1.03
C ASP A 711 17.98 14.84 -1.56
N LEU A 712 19.32 14.72 -1.56
CA LEU A 712 20.02 13.51 -1.99
C LEU A 712 19.81 12.33 -1.02
N SER A 713 19.66 11.13 -1.57
CA SER A 713 19.62 9.92 -0.74
C SER A 713 21.01 9.52 -0.26
N GLY A 714 21.02 8.75 0.84
CA GLY A 714 22.23 8.15 1.41
C GLY A 714 23.13 9.12 2.20
N LEU A 715 22.75 10.38 2.42
CA LEU A 715 23.53 11.34 3.21
C LEU A 715 23.46 11.04 4.72
N THR A 716 24.61 11.12 5.39
CA THR A 716 24.73 11.13 6.86
C THR A 716 24.66 12.54 7.41
N VAL A 717 24.36 12.68 8.70
CA VAL A 717 24.27 13.99 9.40
C VAL A 717 25.56 14.82 9.24
N ALA A 718 26.73 14.17 9.35
CA ALA A 718 28.03 14.83 9.18
C ALA A 718 28.28 15.31 7.73
N GLU A 719 27.72 14.63 6.73
CA GLU A 719 27.83 15.02 5.32
C GLU A 719 26.89 16.20 5.01
N VAL A 720 25.67 16.22 5.58
CA VAL A 720 24.76 17.38 5.52
C VAL A 720 25.39 18.61 6.18
N GLU A 721 26.00 18.46 7.35
CA GLU A 721 26.75 19.54 8.00
C GLU A 721 27.93 20.02 7.16
N ALA A 722 28.64 19.12 6.48
CA ALA A 722 29.75 19.49 5.60
C ALA A 722 29.29 20.35 4.40
N PHE A 723 28.14 20.03 3.79
CA PHE A 723 27.52 20.85 2.74
C PHE A 723 27.13 22.24 3.26
N ARG A 724 26.40 22.31 4.39
CA ARG A 724 26.01 23.57 5.04
C ARG A 724 27.21 24.43 5.42
N ALA A 725 28.27 23.83 5.97
CA ALA A 725 29.48 24.56 6.34
C ALA A 725 30.29 25.07 5.15
N SER A 726 30.10 24.49 3.96
CA SER A 726 30.85 24.80 2.73
C SER A 726 30.15 25.77 1.79
N ASP A 727 28.99 26.31 2.17
CA ASP A 727 28.16 27.19 1.36
C ASP A 727 27.85 26.55 -0.02
N ILE A 728 27.34 25.31 0.02
CA ILE A 728 26.82 24.54 -1.12
C ILE A 728 25.39 24.14 -0.75
N GLU A 729 24.41 24.88 -1.24
CA GLU A 729 23.00 24.71 -0.84
C GLU A 729 22.18 23.97 -1.90
N THR A 730 22.54 24.08 -3.18
CA THR A 730 21.73 23.54 -4.30
C THR A 730 22.41 22.44 -5.12
N ILE A 731 21.60 21.63 -5.82
CA ILE A 731 22.08 20.63 -6.76
C ILE A 731 22.85 21.26 -7.94
N ASP A 732 22.50 22.46 -8.40
CA ASP A 732 23.29 23.16 -9.43
C ASP A 732 24.71 23.48 -8.96
N GLU A 733 24.87 23.93 -7.71
CA GLU A 733 26.19 24.21 -7.11
C GLU A 733 27.03 22.94 -6.98
N LEU A 734 26.41 21.81 -6.62
CA LEU A 734 27.08 20.50 -6.58
C LEU A 734 27.52 20.01 -7.98
N LEU A 735 26.68 20.21 -9.00
CA LEU A 735 26.97 19.75 -10.36
C LEU A 735 27.91 20.69 -11.12
N THR A 736 27.91 21.99 -10.84
CA THR A 736 28.82 22.98 -11.48
C THR A 736 30.25 22.86 -11.03
N MET A 737 30.49 22.61 -9.74
CA MET A 737 31.84 22.49 -9.19
C MET A 737 32.50 21.16 -9.55
N SER A 738 33.81 21.18 -9.80
CA SER A 738 34.61 19.96 -9.99
C SER A 738 34.83 19.20 -8.67
N VAL A 739 35.21 17.93 -8.78
CA VAL A 739 35.47 17.07 -7.60
C VAL A 739 36.63 17.64 -6.77
N ASP A 740 37.68 18.16 -7.42
CA ASP A 740 38.84 18.75 -6.74
C ASP A 740 38.48 20.07 -6.03
N GLU A 741 37.60 20.91 -6.60
CA GLU A 741 37.11 22.14 -5.97
C GLU A 741 36.21 21.86 -4.76
N LEU A 742 35.33 20.86 -4.85
CA LEU A 742 34.47 20.42 -3.74
C LEU A 742 35.32 19.85 -2.59
N GLU A 743 36.28 18.97 -2.90
CA GLU A 743 37.22 18.43 -1.90
C GLU A 743 38.03 19.56 -1.22
N ALA A 744 38.49 20.55 -1.99
CA ALA A 744 39.18 21.72 -1.44
C ALA A 744 38.27 22.55 -0.52
N ARG A 745 37.00 22.78 -0.88
CA ARG A 745 36.01 23.48 -0.04
C ARG A 745 35.76 22.76 1.27
N PHE A 746 35.46 21.46 1.24
CA PHE A 746 35.23 20.67 2.46
C PHE A 746 36.47 20.68 3.37
N ARG A 747 37.66 20.49 2.79
CA ARG A 747 38.94 20.52 3.52
C ARG A 747 39.21 21.88 4.18
N GLN A 748 38.91 23.00 3.50
CA GLN A 748 39.04 24.36 4.07
C GLN A 748 38.10 24.59 5.26
N ARG A 749 36.96 23.89 5.33
CA ARG A 749 35.99 23.96 6.43
C ARG A 749 36.21 22.89 7.51
N GLY A 750 37.25 22.07 7.40
CA GLY A 750 37.62 21.05 8.39
C GLY A 750 37.01 19.67 8.17
N TYR A 751 36.31 19.43 7.05
CA TYR A 751 35.70 18.15 6.72
C TYR A 751 36.58 17.34 5.76
N SER A 752 36.75 16.05 6.05
CA SER A 752 37.54 15.11 5.22
C SER A 752 36.62 14.13 4.51
N ILE A 753 36.13 14.51 3.32
CA ILE A 753 35.26 13.68 2.48
C ILE A 753 36.09 13.04 1.36
N SER A 754 35.89 11.76 1.08
CA SER A 754 36.64 11.07 0.02
C SER A 754 36.17 11.49 -1.38
N ARG A 755 37.10 11.51 -2.34
CA ARG A 755 36.82 11.83 -3.76
C ARG A 755 35.73 10.94 -4.34
N ASP A 756 35.70 9.67 -3.98
CA ASP A 756 34.71 8.71 -4.49
C ASP A 756 33.31 8.94 -3.90
N ARG A 757 33.21 9.45 -2.66
CA ARG A 757 31.94 9.87 -2.08
C ARG A 757 31.39 11.14 -2.75
N ILE A 758 32.25 12.10 -3.05
CA ILE A 758 31.89 13.31 -3.83
C ILE A 758 31.45 12.92 -5.25
N ARG A 759 32.14 11.98 -5.91
CA ARG A 759 31.73 11.43 -7.21
C ARG A 759 30.36 10.75 -7.14
N ALA A 760 30.10 9.94 -6.11
CA ALA A 760 28.81 9.29 -5.93
C ALA A 760 27.66 10.30 -5.80
N TRP A 761 27.84 11.38 -5.05
CA TRP A 761 26.83 12.43 -4.94
C TRP A 761 26.55 13.16 -6.25
N ARG A 762 27.61 13.53 -6.99
CA ARG A 762 27.45 14.18 -8.29
C ARG A 762 26.78 13.24 -9.30
N GLY A 763 27.17 11.97 -9.34
CA GLY A 763 26.59 10.99 -10.26
C GLY A 763 25.11 10.67 -9.98
N GLN A 764 24.72 10.45 -8.72
CA GLN A 764 23.31 10.25 -8.40
C GLN A 764 22.47 11.52 -8.66
N ALA A 765 23.03 12.70 -8.39
CA ALA A 765 22.38 13.98 -8.67
C ALA A 765 22.20 14.21 -10.18
N GLU A 766 23.21 13.84 -10.98
CA GLU A 766 23.17 13.91 -12.44
C GLU A 766 22.11 12.97 -13.01
N LEU A 767 22.11 11.69 -12.62
CA LEU A 767 21.11 10.70 -13.06
C LEU A 767 19.68 11.14 -12.67
N ALA A 768 19.45 11.54 -11.42
CA ALA A 768 18.11 11.89 -10.93
C ALA A 768 17.57 13.23 -11.49
N SER A 769 18.44 14.16 -11.89
CA SER A 769 18.04 15.44 -12.48
C SER A 769 17.90 15.40 -14.00
N GLN A 770 18.61 14.50 -14.69
CA GLN A 770 18.53 14.36 -16.14
C GLN A 770 17.51 13.31 -16.61
N ILE A 771 17.27 12.22 -15.85
CA ILE A 771 16.36 11.13 -16.27
C ILE A 771 14.95 11.34 -15.69
N PRO A 772 13.89 11.39 -16.52
CA PRO A 772 12.53 11.51 -16.02
C PRO A 772 12.10 10.27 -15.23
N MET A 773 11.20 10.44 -14.26
CA MET A 773 10.64 9.37 -13.41
C MET A 773 11.65 8.55 -12.58
N LEU A 774 12.96 8.81 -12.67
CA LEU A 774 13.97 8.12 -11.87
C LEU A 774 13.98 8.64 -10.42
N ARG A 775 13.76 7.75 -9.45
CA ARG A 775 13.75 8.12 -8.03
C ARG A 775 15.17 8.34 -7.51
N ARG A 776 15.32 9.21 -6.51
CA ARG A 776 16.62 9.52 -5.85
C ARG A 776 17.38 8.27 -5.40
N SER A 777 16.73 7.36 -4.67
CA SER A 777 17.35 6.09 -4.23
C SER A 777 17.49 5.03 -5.33
N ASP A 778 16.80 5.19 -6.47
CA ASP A 778 17.04 4.36 -7.65
C ASP A 778 18.31 4.86 -8.38
N ALA A 779 18.55 6.18 -8.44
CA ALA A 779 19.77 6.78 -8.98
C ALA A 779 21.01 6.44 -8.13
N GLU A 780 20.89 6.44 -6.79
CA GLU A 780 21.96 5.98 -5.88
C GLU A 780 22.34 4.51 -6.15
N LEU A 781 21.33 3.63 -6.31
CA LEU A 781 21.52 2.21 -6.62
C LEU A 781 22.17 2.01 -7.99
N LEU A 782 21.71 2.71 -9.04
CA LEU A 782 22.31 2.64 -10.37
C LEU A 782 23.79 3.05 -10.35
N TYR A 783 24.11 4.17 -9.69
CA TYR A 783 25.48 4.63 -9.57
C TYR A 783 26.35 3.65 -8.77
N ALA A 784 25.84 3.12 -7.65
CA ALA A 784 26.54 2.14 -6.83
C ALA A 784 26.76 0.79 -7.54
N ALA A 785 25.83 0.39 -8.42
CA ALA A 785 25.97 -0.78 -9.30
C ALA A 785 26.93 -0.57 -10.48
N GLY A 786 27.50 0.63 -10.63
CA GLY A 786 28.49 0.96 -11.66
C GLY A 786 27.94 1.63 -12.91
N ILE A 787 26.64 1.95 -12.97
CA ILE A 787 26.02 2.69 -14.08
C ILE A 787 26.09 4.18 -13.74
N GLN A 788 27.13 4.86 -14.23
CA GLN A 788 27.55 6.17 -13.71
C GLN A 788 27.08 7.36 -14.56
N SER A 789 26.50 7.12 -15.75
CA SER A 789 26.02 8.19 -16.62
C SER A 789 24.70 7.88 -17.34
N THR A 790 23.98 8.93 -17.74
CA THR A 790 22.76 8.84 -18.56
C THR A 790 23.03 8.22 -19.94
N VAL A 791 24.17 8.54 -20.54
CA VAL A 791 24.64 7.99 -21.82
C VAL A 791 24.94 6.48 -21.73
N GLU A 792 25.46 6.01 -20.60
CA GLU A 792 25.68 4.59 -20.36
C GLU A 792 24.35 3.83 -20.22
N LEU A 793 23.46 4.30 -19.33
CA LEU A 793 22.16 3.68 -19.10
C LEU A 793 21.26 3.64 -20.36
N SER A 794 21.35 4.64 -21.24
CA SER A 794 20.61 4.68 -22.51
C SER A 794 21.13 3.71 -23.58
N ARG A 795 22.36 3.21 -23.44
CA ARG A 795 23.00 2.26 -24.37
C ARG A 795 22.92 0.81 -23.89
N MET A 796 22.70 0.58 -22.60
CA MET A 796 22.52 -0.75 -22.03
C MET A 796 21.15 -1.32 -22.37
N ARG A 797 21.10 -2.62 -22.69
CA ARG A 797 19.82 -3.33 -22.83
C ARG A 797 19.17 -3.52 -21.45
N PRO A 798 17.83 -3.53 -21.33
CA PRO A 798 17.13 -3.73 -20.06
C PRO A 798 17.58 -4.97 -19.28
N GLU A 799 17.88 -6.06 -20.00
CA GLU A 799 18.38 -7.31 -19.42
C GLU A 799 19.75 -7.09 -18.77
N THR A 800 20.65 -6.36 -19.44
CA THR A 800 21.98 -6.01 -18.91
C THR A 800 21.89 -5.09 -17.70
N VAL A 801 20.94 -4.15 -17.67
CA VAL A 801 20.69 -3.29 -16.50
C VAL A 801 20.16 -4.11 -15.32
N PHE A 802 19.24 -5.04 -15.59
CA PHE A 802 18.74 -5.97 -14.58
C PHE A 802 19.86 -6.85 -14.00
N ASP A 803 20.67 -7.47 -14.87
CA ASP A 803 21.75 -8.38 -14.45
C ASP A 803 22.84 -7.66 -13.65
N VAL A 804 23.27 -6.46 -14.07
CA VAL A 804 24.28 -5.66 -13.35
C VAL A 804 23.77 -5.23 -11.97
N VAL A 805 22.53 -4.72 -11.88
CA VAL A 805 21.99 -4.22 -10.61
C VAL A 805 21.63 -5.35 -9.65
N THR A 806 21.13 -6.48 -10.14
CA THR A 806 20.85 -7.66 -9.29
C THR A 806 22.14 -8.30 -8.79
N THR A 807 23.14 -8.49 -9.65
CA THR A 807 24.48 -8.97 -9.26
C THR A 807 25.10 -8.06 -8.20
N PHE A 808 24.96 -6.73 -8.34
CA PHE A 808 25.39 -5.80 -7.30
C PHE A 808 24.60 -5.98 -5.99
N GLN A 809 23.27 -6.08 -6.05
CA GLN A 809 22.41 -6.30 -4.87
C GLN A 809 22.67 -7.63 -4.14
N ASP A 810 23.26 -8.62 -4.80
CA ASP A 810 23.74 -9.88 -4.22
C ASP A 810 25.10 -9.78 -3.51
N THR A 811 25.84 -8.67 -3.69
CA THR A 811 27.03 -8.38 -2.88
C THR A 811 26.68 -7.88 -1.47
N GLN A 812 27.61 -8.06 -0.52
CA GLN A 812 27.48 -7.52 0.84
C GLN A 812 27.22 -6.00 0.85
N ALA A 813 27.81 -5.25 -0.09
CA ALA A 813 27.61 -3.80 -0.22
C ALA A 813 26.22 -3.46 -0.79
N GLY A 814 25.80 -4.15 -1.86
CA GLY A 814 24.51 -3.93 -2.51
C GLY A 814 23.29 -4.41 -1.72
N SER A 815 23.48 -5.32 -0.76
CA SER A 815 22.42 -5.80 0.15
C SER A 815 21.63 -4.67 0.83
N ARG A 816 22.29 -3.55 1.13
CA ARG A 816 21.71 -2.35 1.75
C ARG A 816 20.69 -1.62 0.86
N PHE A 817 20.71 -1.85 -0.45
CA PHE A 817 19.79 -1.25 -1.42
C PHE A 817 18.59 -2.13 -1.74
N ARG A 818 18.40 -3.27 -1.05
CA ARG A 818 17.21 -4.11 -1.19
C ARG A 818 16.03 -3.49 -0.44
N ARG A 819 14.90 -3.30 -1.13
CA ARG A 819 13.66 -2.84 -0.49
C ARG A 819 12.93 -4.06 0.07
N SER A 820 12.72 -4.10 1.40
CA SER A 820 12.09 -5.23 2.10
C SER A 820 12.70 -6.60 1.75
N SER A 821 14.05 -6.66 1.74
CA SER A 821 14.86 -7.84 1.38
C SER A 821 14.74 -8.35 -0.06
N ARG A 822 13.96 -7.69 -0.93
CA ARG A 822 13.81 -8.04 -2.36
C ARG A 822 14.81 -7.27 -3.23
N SER A 823 15.29 -7.93 -4.28
CA SER A 823 15.99 -7.31 -5.40
C SER A 823 15.02 -6.53 -6.30
N ILE A 824 15.54 -5.76 -7.25
CA ILE A 824 14.73 -5.12 -8.29
C ILE A 824 14.02 -6.16 -9.17
N ASP A 825 12.91 -5.77 -9.81
CA ASP A 825 12.25 -6.59 -10.84
C ASP A 825 12.69 -6.19 -12.26
N ARG A 826 12.39 -7.06 -13.24
CA ARG A 826 12.73 -6.82 -14.66
C ARG A 826 11.99 -5.61 -15.25
N GLN A 827 10.79 -5.30 -14.76
CA GLN A 827 10.00 -4.17 -15.25
C GLN A 827 10.62 -2.84 -14.81
N GLN A 828 11.21 -2.78 -13.62
CA GLN A 828 11.93 -1.62 -13.10
C GLN A 828 13.17 -1.32 -13.96
N ALA A 829 13.95 -2.34 -14.33
CA ALA A 829 15.08 -2.18 -15.24
C ALA A 829 14.64 -1.73 -16.66
N ILE A 830 13.58 -2.33 -17.22
CA ILE A 830 12.96 -1.89 -18.49
C ILE A 830 12.52 -0.43 -18.43
N ASN A 831 11.92 -0.01 -17.32
CA ASN A 831 11.46 1.37 -17.14
C ASN A 831 12.64 2.34 -17.08
N TRP A 832 13.71 2.04 -16.34
CA TRP A 832 14.92 2.89 -16.29
C TRP A 832 15.60 3.04 -17.66
N SER A 833 15.77 1.95 -18.42
CA SER A 833 16.31 1.99 -19.79
C SER A 833 15.42 2.72 -20.79
N ARG A 834 14.10 2.76 -20.57
CA ARG A 834 13.17 3.55 -21.41
C ARG A 834 13.19 5.03 -21.04
N TRP A 835 13.23 5.36 -19.75
CA TRP A 835 13.27 6.75 -19.28
C TRP A 835 14.58 7.45 -19.64
N SER A 836 15.72 6.74 -19.64
CA SER A 836 17.01 7.30 -20.05
C SER A 836 17.05 7.75 -21.52
N GLN A 837 16.21 7.19 -22.40
CA GLN A 837 16.04 7.66 -23.78
C GLN A 837 15.36 9.03 -23.88
N HIS A 838 14.71 9.48 -22.81
CA HIS A 838 14.09 10.79 -22.67
C HIS A 838 14.85 11.69 -21.69
N SER A 839 16.15 11.44 -21.46
CA SER A 839 16.97 12.27 -20.59
C SER A 839 17.19 13.67 -21.17
N ARG A 840 17.09 14.71 -20.34
CA ARG A 840 17.38 16.10 -20.69
C ARG A 840 18.84 16.47 -20.43
N SER A 841 19.40 17.40 -21.21
CA SER A 841 20.72 17.96 -20.90
C SER A 841 20.67 18.81 -19.62
N LEU A 842 21.80 18.95 -18.93
CA LEU A 842 21.89 19.84 -17.75
C LEU A 842 21.54 21.31 -18.12
N SER A 843 21.78 21.70 -19.37
CA SER A 843 21.38 23.02 -19.88
C SER A 843 19.87 23.19 -20.10
N GLU A 844 19.16 22.11 -20.43
CA GLU A 844 17.69 22.07 -20.48
C GLU A 844 17.10 21.99 -19.07
N ALA A 845 17.71 21.24 -18.15
CA ALA A 845 17.27 21.15 -16.76
C ALA A 845 17.25 22.52 -16.05
N ARG A 846 18.17 23.42 -16.41
CA ARG A 846 18.18 24.84 -15.97
C ARG A 846 17.14 25.74 -16.64
N ARG A 847 16.55 25.31 -17.76
CA ARG A 847 15.63 26.11 -18.58
C ARG A 847 14.18 25.64 -18.51
N SER A 848 13.96 24.36 -18.22
CA SER A 848 12.65 23.70 -18.24
C SER A 848 12.42 22.95 -16.93
N ARG A 849 11.44 23.42 -16.15
CA ARG A 849 10.99 22.81 -14.88
C ARG A 849 9.81 21.88 -15.14
N SER A 850 9.71 20.79 -14.39
CA SER A 850 8.50 19.97 -14.37
C SER A 850 7.32 20.74 -13.75
N ARG A 851 6.15 20.69 -14.39
CA ARG A 851 4.91 21.36 -13.91
C ARG A 851 4.39 20.83 -12.57
N PHE A 852 4.99 19.75 -12.05
CA PHE A 852 4.60 19.10 -10.81
C PHE A 852 5.30 19.66 -9.57
N PHE A 853 6.39 20.43 -9.73
CA PHE A 853 7.07 21.15 -8.65
C PHE A 853 6.61 22.62 -8.58
N VAL A 854 5.32 22.83 -8.30
CA VAL A 854 4.76 24.17 -7.96
C VAL A 854 4.32 24.16 -6.50
N GLY A 855 5.26 24.51 -5.61
CA GLY A 855 4.99 24.77 -4.21
C GLY A 855 4.62 26.25 -3.98
N SER A 856 3.46 26.48 -3.36
CA SER A 856 2.90 27.76 -2.89
C SER A 856 3.87 28.96 -2.80
N GLY A 857 3.84 29.84 -3.80
CA GLY A 857 4.56 31.12 -3.79
C GLY A 857 4.27 31.96 -5.03
N ASP A 858 3.52 33.04 -4.82
CA ASP A 858 3.18 34.14 -5.74
C ASP A 858 2.48 33.83 -7.09
N SER A 859 1.44 34.65 -7.32
CA SER A 859 0.71 34.77 -8.58
C SER A 859 1.56 35.43 -9.65
N ASP A 860 1.47 34.91 -10.87
CA ASP A 860 2.18 35.41 -12.06
C ASP A 860 1.82 36.88 -12.37
N SER A 861 2.68 37.81 -11.96
CA SER A 861 2.67 39.19 -12.43
C SER A 861 3.63 39.34 -13.60
N SER A 862 3.09 39.72 -14.76
CA SER A 862 3.82 39.86 -16.02
C SER A 862 5.16 40.60 -15.90
N GLY A 863 6.19 40.01 -16.50
CA GLY A 863 7.56 40.47 -16.35
C GLY A 863 7.85 41.87 -16.91
N ARG A 864 8.64 42.63 -16.15
CA ARG A 864 9.61 43.59 -16.68
C ARG A 864 10.91 43.38 -15.91
N GLY A 865 11.98 43.01 -16.60
CA GLY A 865 13.30 42.92 -15.97
C GLY A 865 13.91 44.30 -15.74
N PHE A 866 14.84 44.40 -14.78
CA PHE A 866 16.06 45.19 -14.97
C PHE A 866 17.16 44.76 -13.97
N ASP A 867 18.40 44.86 -14.46
CA ASP A 867 19.73 44.76 -13.85
C ASP A 867 20.05 44.02 -12.53
N ARG A 868 21.19 43.31 -12.62
CA ARG A 868 22.04 42.96 -11.47
C ARG A 868 22.84 44.18 -11.02
N SER A 869 22.79 44.54 -9.74
CA SER A 869 23.89 45.24 -9.08
C SER A 869 23.94 44.99 -7.57
N SER A 870 25.10 44.53 -7.14
CA SER A 870 25.68 44.55 -5.79
C SER A 870 25.03 45.48 -4.73
N SER A 871 24.81 44.96 -3.51
CA SER A 871 25.83 45.04 -2.44
C SER A 871 25.28 44.82 -1.01
N ARG A 872 26.17 44.32 -0.13
CA ARG A 872 26.21 44.49 1.35
C ARG A 872 25.02 43.91 2.16
N LEU A 873 25.21 42.79 2.85
CA LEU A 873 25.90 42.63 4.15
C LEU A 873 25.07 43.02 5.39
N ARG A 874 25.11 42.09 6.37
CA ARG A 874 25.00 42.27 7.84
C ARG A 874 23.61 42.30 8.51
N SER A 875 23.16 41.08 8.80
CA SER A 875 23.23 40.46 10.15
C SER A 875 22.35 40.93 11.32
N ARG A 876 21.93 39.89 12.06
CA ARG A 876 21.81 39.77 13.54
C ARG A 876 20.52 40.20 14.25
N ARG A 877 19.85 39.14 14.74
CA ARG A 877 19.48 38.86 16.15
C ARG A 877 18.61 39.89 16.90
N ALA A 878 17.37 39.45 17.13
CA ALA A 878 16.71 39.31 18.43
C ALA A 878 16.74 40.47 19.45
N ARG A 879 15.55 40.93 19.84
CA ARG A 879 15.24 41.42 21.20
C ARG A 879 13.86 40.95 21.66
N ILE A 880 13.80 40.59 22.94
CA ILE A 880 12.59 40.33 23.76
C ILE A 880 12.39 41.56 24.68
N SER A 881 11.24 41.65 25.36
CA SER A 881 10.82 42.63 26.39
C SER A 881 10.24 43.95 25.86
N GLU A 882 9.23 44.59 26.47
CA GLU A 882 8.33 44.19 27.58
C GLU A 882 7.08 45.11 27.67
N SER A 883 6.14 44.79 28.56
CA SER A 883 5.10 45.66 29.17
C SER A 883 3.88 46.16 28.34
N GLY A 884 2.79 45.37 28.39
CA GLY A 884 1.58 45.69 29.16
C GLY A 884 0.66 46.89 28.81
N THR A 885 -0.60 46.58 28.42
CA THR A 885 -1.82 47.08 29.11
C THR A 885 -3.07 46.26 28.70
N VAL A 886 -4.21 46.48 29.39
CA VAL A 886 -5.32 45.52 29.49
C VAL A 886 -6.65 46.08 28.91
N VAL A 887 -7.56 45.17 28.53
CA VAL A 887 -9.02 45.34 28.32
C VAL A 887 -9.52 46.08 27.06
N ARG A 888 -10.06 45.31 26.10
CA ARG A 888 -11.52 45.33 25.78
C ARG A 888 -11.97 44.17 24.89
N LYS A 889 -12.81 43.28 25.42
CA LYS A 889 -13.67 42.41 24.60
C LYS A 889 -14.80 43.25 24.01
N GLN A 890 -15.02 43.17 22.70
CA GLN A 890 -16.33 43.47 22.09
C GLN A 890 -16.85 42.26 21.31
N ARG A 891 -18.18 42.12 21.32
CA ARG A 891 -18.93 40.92 20.92
C ARG A 891 -19.10 40.83 19.40
N ARG A 892 -19.09 39.60 18.86
CA ARG A 892 -19.80 39.28 17.61
C ARG A 892 -21.30 39.03 17.91
N PRO A 893 -22.23 39.28 16.97
CA PRO A 893 -23.67 39.23 17.26
C PRO A 893 -24.22 37.80 17.34
N SER A 894 -25.24 37.60 18.18
CA SER A 894 -26.02 36.36 18.25
C SER A 894 -27.10 36.30 17.16
N LEU A 895 -27.13 35.23 16.37
CA LEU A 895 -28.23 34.94 15.44
C LEU A 895 -29.50 34.49 16.18
N SER A 896 -30.66 34.87 15.62
CA SER A 896 -31.96 34.81 16.29
C SER A 896 -32.63 33.43 16.32
N THR A 897 -33.56 33.27 17.25
CA THR A 897 -34.30 32.03 17.57
C THR A 897 -35.23 31.52 16.46
N GLU A 898 -35.54 32.34 15.44
CA GLU A 898 -36.38 31.92 14.30
C GLU A 898 -35.65 31.01 13.31
N ALA A 899 -34.32 31.10 13.23
CA ALA A 899 -33.53 30.26 12.33
C ALA A 899 -33.50 28.76 12.73
N ARG A 900 -33.70 28.45 14.02
CA ARG A 900 -33.84 27.07 14.50
C ARG A 900 -35.19 26.46 14.13
N ARG A 901 -36.30 27.19 14.40
CA ARG A 901 -37.67 26.69 14.13
C ARG A 901 -37.91 26.29 12.66
N LYS A 902 -37.33 27.01 11.69
CA LYS A 902 -37.45 26.64 10.26
C LYS A 902 -36.61 25.43 9.83
N ARG A 903 -35.65 24.97 10.64
CA ARG A 903 -34.85 23.75 10.34
C ARG A 903 -35.56 22.48 10.80
N ASP A 904 -36.11 22.49 12.00
CA ASP A 904 -36.78 21.32 12.60
C ASP A 904 -38.05 20.95 11.83
N ASP A 905 -38.82 21.96 11.38
CA ASP A 905 -40.05 21.76 10.58
C ASP A 905 -39.77 21.12 9.20
N ARG A 906 -38.57 21.37 8.64
CA ARG A 906 -38.11 20.74 7.39
C ARG A 906 -37.67 19.28 7.60
N GLN A 907 -37.13 18.92 8.78
CA GLN A 907 -36.83 17.52 9.11
C GLN A 907 -38.08 16.72 9.45
N ASN A 908 -39.05 17.28 10.19
CA ASN A 908 -40.30 16.59 10.50
C ASN A 908 -41.15 16.30 9.24
N ARG A 909 -41.22 17.24 8.29
CA ARG A 909 -41.87 16.97 6.98
C ARG A 909 -41.15 15.91 6.15
N ARG A 910 -39.85 15.67 6.35
CA ARG A 910 -39.11 14.58 5.69
C ARG A 910 -39.35 13.23 6.38
N ARG A 911 -39.46 13.20 7.72
CA ARG A 911 -39.82 12.00 8.50
C ARG A 911 -41.26 11.51 8.25
N GLN A 912 -42.23 12.42 8.13
CA GLN A 912 -43.64 12.04 7.89
C GLN A 912 -43.94 11.59 6.44
N ARG A 913 -43.00 11.75 5.49
CA ARG A 913 -43.20 11.34 4.08
C ARG A 913 -42.69 9.93 3.75
N MET A 914 -41.87 9.33 4.62
CA MET A 914 -41.39 7.95 4.47
C MET A 914 -42.31 6.89 5.11
N THR A 915 -43.32 7.28 5.89
CA THR A 915 -44.17 6.36 6.67
C THR A 915 -45.53 6.04 6.03
N ARG A 916 -45.72 6.26 4.72
CA ARG A 916 -47.02 6.05 4.05
C ARG A 916 -47.03 5.34 2.68
N HIS A 917 -45.91 4.83 2.17
CA HIS A 917 -45.89 3.98 0.97
C HIS A 917 -45.11 2.67 1.23
N SER A 918 -45.69 1.84 2.09
CA SER A 918 -45.28 0.46 2.30
C SER A 918 -46.49 -0.38 2.72
N SER A 919 -47.42 -0.56 1.77
CA SER A 919 -48.53 -1.50 1.86
C SER A 919 -48.82 -2.10 0.48
N SER A 920 -48.04 -3.13 0.12
CA SER A 920 -48.52 -4.33 -0.58
C SER A 920 -47.39 -5.37 -0.63
N TYR A 921 -47.68 -6.60 -0.23
CA TYR A 921 -46.86 -7.82 -0.33
C TYR A 921 -45.45 -7.85 0.32
N ARG A 922 -45.46 -8.16 1.64
CA ARG A 922 -44.59 -9.22 2.23
C ARG A 922 -44.84 -10.55 1.48
N THR A 923 -43.96 -11.57 1.49
CA THR A 923 -43.53 -12.48 2.58
C THR A 923 -42.46 -13.43 2.00
N THR A 924 -41.41 -13.94 2.64
CA THR A 924 -40.76 -13.80 3.99
C THR A 924 -39.29 -14.31 3.83
N LYS A 925 -38.41 -14.60 4.81
CA LYS A 925 -38.47 -14.77 6.28
C LYS A 925 -37.14 -14.30 6.91
N GLN A 926 -37.18 -13.75 8.12
CA GLN A 926 -36.02 -13.35 8.92
C GLN A 926 -35.84 -14.28 10.12
N SER A 927 -34.61 -14.33 10.64
CA SER A 927 -34.26 -14.20 12.07
C SER A 927 -32.93 -13.45 12.11
N ASN A 928 -32.80 -12.25 12.69
CA ASN A 928 -32.73 -11.95 14.14
C ASN A 928 -31.69 -12.86 14.82
N ASP A 929 -30.64 -12.32 15.47
CA ASP A 929 -30.78 -11.37 16.58
C ASP A 929 -29.78 -10.20 16.62
N THR A 930 -30.02 -9.30 17.58
CA THR A 930 -29.10 -8.29 18.07
C THR A 930 -28.67 -8.67 19.48
N ASP A 931 -27.38 -8.85 19.75
CA ASP A 931 -26.88 -8.72 21.12
C ASP A 931 -25.39 -8.33 21.23
N THR A 932 -24.94 -8.20 22.47
CA THR A 932 -23.70 -7.59 22.96
C THR A 932 -22.37 -8.24 22.58
N ASP A 933 -21.29 -7.49 22.85
CA ASP A 933 -19.86 -7.82 22.78
C ASP A 933 -19.47 -9.16 23.46
N THR A 934 -19.52 -10.26 22.70
CA THR A 934 -18.89 -11.56 23.01
C THR A 934 -18.57 -12.33 21.72
N ASP A 935 -17.33 -12.84 21.62
CA ASP A 935 -16.77 -13.78 20.62
C ASP A 935 -16.83 -13.46 19.11
N ARG A 936 -15.76 -13.86 18.42
CA ARG A 936 -15.67 -13.85 16.94
C ARG A 936 -16.44 -15.04 16.37
N GLU A 937 -17.66 -14.82 15.89
CA GLU A 937 -18.41 -15.88 15.19
C GLU A 937 -17.63 -16.41 13.97
N LEU A 938 -17.38 -17.73 13.99
CA LEU A 938 -16.64 -18.46 12.97
C LEU A 938 -17.51 -18.65 11.71
N LYS A 939 -17.19 -17.90 10.65
CA LYS A 939 -17.98 -17.87 9.41
C LYS A 939 -17.71 -19.05 8.47
N PHE A 940 -18.75 -19.74 8.04
CA PHE A 940 -18.70 -20.74 6.96
C PHE A 940 -18.92 -20.08 5.59
N TYR A 941 -18.26 -20.59 4.54
CA TYR A 941 -18.31 -20.03 3.17
C TYR A 941 -19.20 -20.80 2.20
N LEU A 942 -19.69 -21.98 2.59
CA LEU A 942 -20.61 -22.82 1.81
C LEU A 942 -21.53 -23.59 2.77
N ASN A 943 -22.79 -23.79 2.37
CA ASN A 943 -23.76 -24.66 3.04
C ASN A 943 -24.26 -25.72 2.05
N ARG A 944 -24.84 -26.80 2.57
CA ARG A 944 -25.37 -27.90 1.75
C ARG A 944 -26.55 -27.46 0.88
N SER A 945 -27.33 -26.49 1.36
CA SER A 945 -28.47 -25.90 0.64
C SER A 945 -28.12 -24.90 -0.46
N ASP A 946 -26.83 -24.54 -0.64
CA ASP A 946 -26.39 -23.66 -1.72
C ASP A 946 -26.39 -24.36 -3.10
N ASP A 947 -26.49 -23.59 -4.18
CA ASP A 947 -26.41 -24.10 -5.56
C ASP A 947 -25.04 -24.75 -5.85
N VAL A 948 -25.02 -25.80 -6.66
CA VAL A 948 -23.78 -26.53 -7.01
C VAL A 948 -22.76 -25.66 -7.77
N GLU A 949 -23.16 -24.52 -8.33
CA GLU A 949 -22.25 -23.51 -8.90
C GLU A 949 -21.40 -22.78 -7.84
N ALA A 950 -21.83 -22.75 -6.59
CA ALA A 950 -21.07 -22.15 -5.49
C ALA A 950 -19.93 -23.07 -4.98
N ALA A 951 -19.92 -24.35 -5.36
CA ALA A 951 -18.88 -25.29 -4.98
C ALA A 951 -17.53 -24.97 -5.66
N PRO A 952 -16.38 -25.19 -4.98
CA PRO A 952 -15.08 -24.94 -5.59
C PRO A 952 -14.86 -25.76 -6.87
N SER A 953 -14.09 -25.20 -7.81
CA SER A 953 -13.79 -25.78 -9.13
C SER A 953 -14.98 -26.00 -10.08
N ILE A 954 -16.22 -25.79 -9.64
CA ILE A 954 -17.42 -25.87 -10.48
C ILE A 954 -17.78 -24.45 -10.95
N GLY A 955 -17.93 -24.28 -12.27
CA GLY A 955 -18.41 -23.03 -12.87
C GLY A 955 -19.74 -23.21 -13.61
N PRO A 956 -20.37 -22.14 -14.13
CA PRO A 956 -21.73 -22.18 -14.67
C PRO A 956 -21.94 -23.23 -15.78
N LYS A 957 -20.94 -23.42 -16.64
CA LYS A 957 -20.99 -24.45 -17.71
C LYS A 957 -20.92 -25.89 -17.19
N THR A 958 -20.35 -26.10 -16.01
CA THR A 958 -20.26 -27.40 -15.34
C THR A 958 -21.50 -27.64 -14.48
N ALA A 959 -21.96 -26.64 -13.72
CA ALA A 959 -23.23 -26.67 -13.00
C ALA A 959 -24.42 -26.97 -13.92
N GLN A 960 -24.49 -26.33 -15.10
CA GLN A 960 -25.51 -26.63 -16.13
C GLN A 960 -25.44 -28.07 -16.69
N ARG A 961 -24.31 -28.78 -16.55
CA ARG A 961 -24.19 -30.20 -16.93
C ARG A 961 -24.60 -31.11 -15.78
N LEU A 962 -24.19 -30.80 -14.55
CA LEU A 962 -24.60 -31.50 -13.33
C LEU A 962 -26.13 -31.44 -13.14
N ALA A 963 -26.75 -30.29 -13.41
CA ALA A 963 -28.20 -30.11 -13.40
C ALA A 963 -28.93 -31.08 -14.35
N ARG A 964 -28.37 -31.40 -15.52
CA ARG A 964 -28.95 -32.39 -16.47
C ARG A 964 -28.87 -33.82 -15.95
N VAL A 965 -27.98 -34.08 -14.99
CA VAL A 965 -27.83 -35.36 -14.29
C VAL A 965 -28.60 -35.36 -12.96
N GLY A 966 -29.28 -34.26 -12.63
CA GLY A 966 -30.14 -34.14 -11.44
C GLY A 966 -29.40 -33.67 -10.18
N ILE A 967 -28.21 -33.08 -10.32
CA ILE A 967 -27.46 -32.46 -9.22
C ILE A 967 -27.63 -30.95 -9.35
N TYR A 968 -28.32 -30.34 -8.39
CA TYR A 968 -28.63 -28.91 -8.39
C TYR A 968 -27.96 -28.17 -7.22
N THR A 969 -27.90 -28.80 -6.06
CA THR A 969 -27.33 -28.26 -4.81
C THR A 969 -25.99 -28.89 -4.47
N VAL A 970 -25.28 -28.27 -3.52
CA VAL A 970 -24.09 -28.85 -2.89
C VAL A 970 -24.44 -30.15 -2.15
N ASP A 971 -25.64 -30.29 -1.58
CA ASP A 971 -26.09 -31.53 -0.95
C ASP A 971 -26.26 -32.67 -1.96
N ASP A 972 -26.86 -32.39 -3.12
CA ASP A 972 -27.00 -33.38 -4.19
C ASP A 972 -25.62 -33.88 -4.64
N LEU A 973 -24.64 -32.98 -4.74
CA LEU A 973 -23.26 -33.31 -5.09
C LEU A 973 -22.58 -34.18 -4.02
N LEU A 974 -22.73 -33.83 -2.74
CA LEU A 974 -22.07 -34.53 -1.63
C LEU A 974 -22.64 -35.95 -1.36
N ASN A 975 -23.92 -36.19 -1.69
CA ASN A 975 -24.56 -37.49 -1.50
C ASN A 975 -24.54 -38.39 -2.76
N ALA A 976 -24.08 -37.87 -3.91
CA ALA A 976 -24.03 -38.65 -5.15
C ALA A 976 -22.86 -39.64 -5.22
N HIS A 977 -23.08 -40.79 -5.85
CA HIS A 977 -22.00 -41.72 -6.19
C HIS A 977 -21.19 -41.19 -7.39
N ALA A 978 -19.90 -40.95 -7.18
CA ALA A 978 -19.04 -40.30 -8.17
C ALA A 978 -18.93 -41.08 -9.50
N THR A 979 -18.96 -42.42 -9.45
CA THR A 979 -19.03 -43.31 -10.63
C THR A 979 -20.28 -43.05 -11.46
N ASP A 980 -21.44 -43.10 -10.81
CA ASP A 980 -22.75 -43.03 -11.47
C ASP A 980 -22.96 -41.63 -12.08
N VAL A 981 -22.39 -40.60 -11.46
CA VAL A 981 -22.42 -39.23 -11.98
C VAL A 981 -21.47 -39.06 -13.17
N ALA A 982 -20.26 -39.64 -13.13
CA ALA A 982 -19.34 -39.64 -14.28
C ALA A 982 -19.96 -40.34 -15.49
N ASP A 983 -20.52 -41.52 -15.29
CA ASP A 983 -21.17 -42.33 -16.33
C ASP A 983 -22.39 -41.61 -16.94
N ARG A 984 -23.20 -40.94 -16.10
CA ARG A 984 -24.36 -40.15 -16.57
C ARG A 984 -23.99 -38.81 -17.20
N LEU A 985 -22.79 -38.28 -16.95
CA LEU A 985 -22.27 -37.07 -17.61
C LEU A 985 -21.64 -37.35 -18.98
N ASP A 986 -21.26 -38.60 -19.27
CA ASP A 986 -20.60 -39.07 -20.50
C ASP A 986 -19.55 -38.07 -21.05
N ASN A 987 -18.58 -37.72 -20.20
CA ASN A 987 -17.63 -36.67 -20.51
C ASN A 987 -16.18 -37.10 -20.30
N ARG A 988 -15.41 -37.19 -21.40
CA ARG A 988 -13.97 -37.49 -21.40
C ARG A 988 -13.08 -36.56 -20.56
N ARG A 989 -13.61 -35.45 -20.03
CA ARG A 989 -12.88 -34.50 -19.17
C ARG A 989 -13.37 -34.45 -17.71
N ILE A 990 -14.34 -35.28 -17.32
CA ILE A 990 -14.86 -35.34 -15.95
C ILE A 990 -14.90 -36.82 -15.56
N SER A 991 -13.90 -37.29 -14.82
CA SER A 991 -13.87 -38.67 -14.31
C SER A 991 -14.56 -38.76 -12.95
N ALA A 992 -14.73 -39.99 -12.44
CA ALA A 992 -15.14 -40.21 -11.06
C ALA A 992 -14.17 -39.55 -10.07
N ASP A 993 -12.86 -39.55 -10.36
CA ASP A 993 -11.83 -38.90 -9.53
C ASP A 993 -12.03 -37.37 -9.48
N THR A 994 -12.35 -36.73 -10.61
CA THR A 994 -12.67 -35.29 -10.66
C THR A 994 -13.90 -34.94 -9.81
N ILE A 995 -14.88 -35.86 -9.73
CA ILE A 995 -16.08 -35.66 -8.90
C ILE A 995 -15.76 -35.89 -7.42
N LEU A 996 -14.90 -36.85 -7.08
CA LEU A 996 -14.38 -37.05 -5.71
C LEU A 996 -13.57 -35.82 -5.24
N GLU A 997 -12.78 -35.20 -6.11
CA GLU A 997 -12.09 -33.93 -5.84
C GLU A 997 -13.09 -32.80 -5.53
N TRP A 998 -14.12 -32.61 -6.34
CA TRP A 998 -15.15 -31.59 -6.09
C TRP A 998 -15.94 -31.87 -4.80
N GLN A 999 -16.25 -33.13 -4.51
CA GLN A 999 -16.89 -33.54 -3.25
C GLN A 999 -15.99 -33.23 -2.04
N GLY A 1000 -14.69 -33.54 -2.10
CA GLY A 1000 -13.72 -33.20 -1.06
C GLY A 1000 -13.58 -31.69 -0.85
N GLN A 1001 -13.50 -30.92 -1.94
CA GLN A 1001 -13.37 -29.46 -1.88
C GLN A 1001 -14.64 -28.81 -1.28
N ALA A 1002 -15.82 -29.21 -1.74
CA ALA A 1002 -17.09 -28.72 -1.21
C ALA A 1002 -17.26 -29.11 0.27
N ARG A 1003 -16.89 -30.36 0.64
CA ARG A 1003 -16.90 -30.83 2.03
C ARG A 1003 -16.02 -29.98 2.93
N MET A 1004 -14.78 -29.71 2.54
CA MET A 1004 -13.85 -28.90 3.33
C MET A 1004 -14.39 -27.48 3.59
N VAL A 1005 -14.94 -26.81 2.58
CA VAL A 1005 -15.51 -25.45 2.73
C VAL A 1005 -16.83 -25.44 3.51
N CYS A 1006 -17.64 -26.51 3.42
CA CYS A 1006 -18.86 -26.66 4.20
C CYS A 1006 -18.61 -26.90 5.69
N LEU A 1007 -17.53 -27.62 6.04
CA LEU A 1007 -17.28 -28.10 7.39
C LEU A 1007 -16.25 -27.28 8.18
N VAL A 1008 -15.26 -26.69 7.52
CA VAL A 1008 -14.22 -25.88 8.18
C VAL A 1008 -14.60 -24.41 8.13
N PRO A 1009 -14.79 -23.71 9.28
CA PRO A 1009 -15.03 -22.27 9.28
C PRO A 1009 -13.81 -21.51 8.74
N GLY A 1010 -13.98 -20.32 8.18
CA GLY A 1010 -12.86 -19.50 7.70
C GLY A 1010 -12.20 -19.95 6.39
N LEU A 1011 -12.24 -21.26 6.06
CA LEU A 1011 -11.58 -21.85 4.91
C LEU A 1011 -12.25 -21.44 3.58
N ARG A 1012 -11.45 -21.02 2.59
CA ARG A 1012 -11.94 -20.54 1.29
C ARG A 1012 -11.82 -21.60 0.21
N GLY A 1013 -12.54 -21.40 -0.89
CA GLY A 1013 -12.59 -22.36 -2.00
C GLY A 1013 -11.26 -22.62 -2.73
N HIS A 1014 -10.28 -21.71 -2.69
CA HIS A 1014 -8.93 -21.96 -3.24
C HIS A 1014 -8.04 -22.71 -2.24
N ASP A 1015 -8.15 -22.41 -0.95
CA ASP A 1015 -7.46 -23.14 0.13
C ASP A 1015 -7.88 -24.62 0.11
N ALA A 1016 -9.19 -24.88 -0.01
CA ALA A 1016 -9.72 -26.23 -0.15
C ALA A 1016 -9.25 -26.95 -1.43
N GLN A 1017 -9.08 -26.23 -2.56
CA GLN A 1017 -8.47 -26.81 -3.78
C GLN A 1017 -7.02 -27.23 -3.54
N ILE A 1018 -6.23 -26.39 -2.88
CA ILE A 1018 -4.83 -26.67 -2.54
C ILE A 1018 -4.73 -27.86 -1.58
N LEU A 1019 -5.53 -27.87 -0.51
CA LEU A 1019 -5.55 -28.94 0.49
C LEU A 1019 -5.93 -30.30 -0.12
N VAL A 1020 -6.98 -30.35 -0.94
CA VAL A 1020 -7.44 -31.59 -1.60
C VAL A 1020 -6.39 -32.10 -2.60
N ALA A 1021 -5.76 -31.21 -3.37
CA ALA A 1021 -4.65 -31.59 -4.25
C ALA A 1021 -3.40 -32.08 -3.50
N CYS A 1022 -3.18 -31.60 -2.26
CA CYS A 1022 -2.18 -32.12 -1.33
C CYS A 1022 -2.62 -33.40 -0.59
N GLY A 1023 -3.76 -34.01 -0.95
CA GLY A 1023 -4.26 -35.24 -0.34
C GLY A 1023 -4.93 -35.07 1.02
N VAL A 1024 -5.37 -33.85 1.38
CA VAL A 1024 -6.12 -33.56 2.60
C VAL A 1024 -7.59 -33.31 2.25
N THR A 1025 -8.41 -34.33 2.41
CA THR A 1025 -9.82 -34.34 1.93
C THR A 1025 -10.85 -34.27 3.04
N GLU A 1026 -10.46 -34.47 4.31
CA GLU A 1026 -11.35 -34.45 5.46
C GLU A 1026 -10.86 -33.47 6.55
N PRO A 1027 -11.76 -32.76 7.26
CA PRO A 1027 -11.37 -31.80 8.31
C PRO A 1027 -10.55 -32.43 9.44
N GLU A 1028 -10.84 -33.69 9.80
CA GLU A 1028 -10.10 -34.44 10.82
C GLU A 1028 -8.63 -34.67 10.41
N GLN A 1029 -8.38 -34.92 9.12
CA GLN A 1029 -7.02 -35.07 8.59
C GLN A 1029 -6.24 -33.75 8.59
N LEU A 1030 -6.93 -32.62 8.45
CA LEU A 1030 -6.34 -31.28 8.55
C LEU A 1030 -6.03 -30.95 10.02
N ALA A 1031 -6.99 -31.13 10.93
CA ALA A 1031 -6.85 -30.85 12.36
C ALA A 1031 -5.76 -31.69 13.05
N ALA A 1032 -5.49 -32.91 12.54
CA ALA A 1032 -4.48 -33.83 13.08
C ALA A 1032 -3.04 -33.57 12.57
N LYS A 1033 -2.83 -32.68 11.58
CA LYS A 1033 -1.49 -32.36 11.06
C LYS A 1033 -0.81 -31.27 11.88
N ARG A 1034 0.52 -31.29 11.92
CA ARG A 1034 1.34 -30.16 12.42
C ARG A 1034 1.53 -29.15 11.28
N ALA A 1035 1.54 -27.86 11.60
CA ALA A 1035 1.67 -26.79 10.61
C ALA A 1035 2.94 -26.91 9.75
N ALA A 1036 4.08 -27.28 10.34
CA ALA A 1036 5.33 -27.49 9.61
C ALA A 1036 5.24 -28.65 8.60
N ASP A 1037 4.64 -29.77 8.99
CA ASP A 1037 4.51 -30.97 8.15
C ASP A 1037 3.52 -30.73 6.99
N LEU A 1038 2.44 -29.98 7.24
CA LEU A 1038 1.49 -29.58 6.20
C LEU A 1038 2.09 -28.54 5.25
N PHE A 1039 2.80 -27.53 5.77
CA PHE A 1039 3.48 -26.52 4.96
C PHE A 1039 4.58 -27.13 4.07
N ALA A 1040 5.28 -28.16 4.55
CA ALA A 1040 6.26 -28.92 3.75
C ALA A 1040 5.65 -29.66 2.54
N ILE A 1041 4.33 -29.88 2.52
CA ILE A 1041 3.59 -30.48 1.39
C ILE A 1041 2.95 -29.37 0.53
N VAL A 1042 2.28 -28.42 1.18
CA VAL A 1042 1.54 -27.32 0.54
C VAL A 1042 2.46 -26.33 -0.18
N GLY A 1043 3.59 -25.95 0.43
CA GLY A 1043 4.54 -24.99 -0.13
C GLY A 1043 5.08 -25.43 -1.51
N PRO A 1044 5.68 -26.63 -1.63
CA PRO A 1044 6.14 -27.16 -2.92
C PRO A 1044 5.01 -27.34 -3.93
N PHE A 1045 3.79 -27.68 -3.50
CA PHE A 1045 2.64 -27.77 -4.42
C PHE A 1045 2.23 -26.39 -4.96
N ALA A 1046 2.22 -25.35 -4.13
CA ALA A 1046 1.91 -23.97 -4.54
C ALA A 1046 2.94 -23.36 -5.53
N ASP A 1047 4.13 -23.95 -5.64
CA ASP A 1047 5.15 -23.64 -6.63
C ASP A 1047 5.03 -24.46 -7.94
N THR A 1048 4.11 -25.42 -8.02
CA THR A 1048 3.84 -26.14 -9.26
C THR A 1048 2.96 -25.32 -10.21
N SER A 1049 3.03 -25.63 -11.52
CA SER A 1049 2.16 -25.00 -12.53
C SER A 1049 0.65 -25.22 -12.32
N GLU A 1050 0.28 -26.13 -11.42
CA GLU A 1050 -1.10 -26.38 -11.02
C GLU A 1050 -1.50 -25.52 -9.82
N GLY A 1051 -0.66 -25.48 -8.78
CA GLY A 1051 -0.79 -24.55 -7.65
C GLY A 1051 -0.87 -23.08 -8.10
N GLU A 1052 -0.01 -22.65 -9.03
CA GLU A 1052 -0.04 -21.27 -9.55
C GLU A 1052 -1.34 -20.94 -10.32
N ARG A 1053 -1.98 -21.93 -10.96
CA ARG A 1053 -3.30 -21.76 -11.61
C ARG A 1053 -4.44 -21.63 -10.59
N ILE A 1054 -4.35 -22.28 -9.44
CA ILE A 1054 -5.32 -22.17 -8.35
C ILE A 1054 -5.16 -20.82 -7.65
N VAL A 1055 -3.92 -20.40 -7.35
CA VAL A 1055 -3.57 -19.13 -6.69
C VAL A 1055 -3.84 -17.91 -7.60
N ARG A 1056 -3.85 -18.06 -8.93
CA ARG A 1056 -4.20 -17.01 -9.93
C ARG A 1056 -3.40 -15.69 -9.75
N GLY A 1057 -2.15 -15.79 -9.31
CA GLY A 1057 -1.28 -14.62 -9.05
C GLY A 1057 -1.53 -13.93 -7.70
N GLY A 1058 -2.32 -14.52 -6.80
CA GLY A 1058 -2.48 -14.09 -5.40
C GLY A 1058 -1.27 -14.40 -4.51
N ARG A 1059 -1.42 -14.19 -3.19
CA ARG A 1059 -0.43 -14.61 -2.18
C ARG A 1059 -0.38 -16.15 -2.17
N LYS A 1060 0.83 -16.73 -2.21
CA LYS A 1060 1.03 -18.16 -1.97
C LYS A 1060 0.84 -18.45 -0.47
N PRO A 1061 0.31 -19.63 -0.09
CA PRO A 1061 0.14 -19.98 1.31
C PRO A 1061 1.44 -19.88 2.08
N ASP A 1062 1.38 -19.38 3.32
CA ASP A 1062 2.52 -19.35 4.25
C ASP A 1062 2.22 -20.11 5.54
N LEU A 1063 3.23 -20.18 6.42
CA LEU A 1063 3.14 -20.96 7.65
C LEU A 1063 2.09 -20.42 8.64
N GLU A 1064 1.78 -19.12 8.59
CA GLU A 1064 0.72 -18.52 9.42
C GLU A 1064 -0.64 -18.96 8.89
N GLU A 1065 -0.89 -18.84 7.58
CA GLU A 1065 -2.13 -19.26 6.93
C GLU A 1065 -2.40 -20.78 7.08
N VAL A 1066 -1.35 -21.62 6.96
CA VAL A 1066 -1.45 -23.06 7.23
C VAL A 1066 -1.74 -23.37 8.71
N THR A 1067 -1.25 -22.55 9.64
CA THR A 1067 -1.56 -22.70 11.08
C THR A 1067 -3.01 -22.33 11.36
N ASP A 1068 -3.52 -21.26 10.74
CA ASP A 1068 -4.92 -20.86 10.82
C ASP A 1068 -5.86 -21.93 10.25
N TRP A 1069 -5.54 -22.56 9.11
CA TRP A 1069 -6.33 -23.67 8.55
C TRP A 1069 -6.49 -24.85 9.53
N ILE A 1070 -5.42 -25.21 10.25
CA ILE A 1070 -5.45 -26.29 11.25
C ILE A 1070 -6.29 -25.87 12.47
N SER A 1071 -6.14 -24.64 12.96
CA SER A 1071 -6.93 -24.06 14.05
C SER A 1071 -8.42 -23.99 13.71
N TRP A 1072 -8.76 -23.65 12.47
CA TRP A 1072 -10.14 -23.66 11.99
C TRP A 1072 -10.70 -25.07 11.86
N ALA A 1073 -9.91 -26.05 11.40
CA ALA A 1073 -10.34 -27.44 11.29
C ALA A 1073 -10.67 -28.07 12.66
N GLN A 1074 -9.98 -27.66 13.73
CA GLN A 1074 -10.33 -28.06 15.10
C GLN A 1074 -11.71 -27.55 15.56
N ASN A 1075 -12.24 -26.52 14.89
CA ASN A 1075 -13.58 -25.97 15.11
C ASN A 1075 -14.58 -26.38 14.01
N SER A 1076 -14.32 -27.48 13.29
CA SER A 1076 -15.20 -27.93 12.21
C SER A 1076 -16.57 -28.43 12.72
N ARG A 1077 -17.62 -28.16 11.94
CA ARG A 1077 -18.99 -28.66 12.22
C ARG A 1077 -19.23 -30.03 11.58
N SER A 1078 -20.21 -30.78 12.06
CA SER A 1078 -20.64 -32.04 11.43
C SER A 1078 -21.40 -31.79 10.12
N LEU A 1079 -21.40 -32.76 9.20
CA LEU A 1079 -22.19 -32.71 7.96
C LEU A 1079 -23.70 -32.49 8.23
N SER A 1080 -24.22 -32.99 9.34
CA SER A 1080 -25.61 -32.76 9.78
C SER A 1080 -25.90 -31.32 10.21
N ALA A 1081 -24.90 -30.57 10.67
CA ALA A 1081 -25.00 -29.16 11.07
C ALA A 1081 -24.69 -28.18 9.92
N ALA A 1082 -24.44 -28.68 8.71
CA ALA A 1082 -24.12 -27.90 7.51
C ALA A 1082 -25.30 -27.73 6.53
N ALA A 1083 -26.53 -28.05 6.97
CA ALA A 1083 -27.77 -27.99 6.19
C ALA A 1083 -28.24 -26.54 5.93
#